data_AF-A0A9J6DV26-F1
#
_entry.id   AF-A0A9J6DV26-F1
#
_cell.length_a   1.000
_cell.length_b   1.000
_cell.length_c   1.000
_cell.angle_alpha   90.00
_cell.angle_beta   90.00
_cell.angle_gamma   90.00
#
_symmetry.space_group_name_H-M   'P 1'
#
loop_
_entity.id
_entity.type
_entity.pdbx_description
1 polymer ?
#
loop_
_entity_poly.entity_id
_entity_poly.type
_entity_poly.pdbx_seq_one_letter_code
_entity_poly.pdbx_strand_id
1 'polypeptide(L)'
;MPSSRASTCFVPGCKGGYRSCSEKLSVFKAPKDLSRREQWARNIKRADKELTRDSVVCERHFDASFIERTYRHIINGEVVEIPHDCPRLSEDAVPTLFPDAPKYFTKKAPVKRKDRNICEQRGPAKKRQKPNSVSRQEPEAHVQQQEHEDPNVLPEVETSDAVNADAEVQRVCGNLRLPDETWNKLTFCSERDSALYGVCELEGEQVDHILLPKFVKFKANSSQQNSLCCFVYLRGKLHSQCTVSSPEEAQSVLDSTHALALCQGCGMRPEKQGQYVLFAGNYFSAKCTYVCESGSCIHCKYLRKLVQNQMSRKRRSGGMYKRQKKLANTRRSLRTAQKKLLNAERELAAMRQANQQIADEVLGARIKSLPEKQQMAVRACFEAATRKSTSGMLYEKEWILECVLLRMRSPKLYEQLRKQKVLILPSRTCLQRYTRSFKSGFGFNKAVFNALAIKTKDMDISSRHGGIIFDEMKLAEHFNVSAAGTVEGFVDLGKFTQEEDRTTPADHGMVMMFQPFQGDWTQILGVFSSKGNIKAEMLAKLLLEAILLSEQAGLFVDFVSCDGATWNRSMWRSFGIGASSVKTTCNVTHPVDPSRKLHFCSDFPHLVKCVRNSFVSTGFTTQDGRACVEDIEAAWEKDKSFLTLKAMPHITRVHIRPNSFEKMKVNLAFTLFSDEVLKACFCSHQTLTRFLVQN
;
A
#
# COMPACT_ATOMS: atom_id res chain seq x y z
N MET A 1 31.88 24.38 5.61
CA MET A 1 30.63 24.60 6.37
C MET A 1 29.65 23.45 6.11
N PRO A 2 29.27 22.64 7.12
CA PRO A 2 28.22 21.64 6.95
C PRO A 2 26.85 22.33 6.89
N SER A 3 26.06 22.05 5.85
CA SER A 3 24.70 22.60 5.72
C SER A 3 23.79 22.09 6.84
N SER A 4 23.16 23.02 7.57
CA SER A 4 22.20 22.69 8.64
C SER A 4 20.96 22.01 8.03
N ARG A 5 20.67 20.79 8.48
CA ARG A 5 19.50 20.04 8.01
C ARG A 5 18.22 20.80 8.38
N ALA A 6 17.49 21.29 7.39
CA ALA A 6 16.17 21.87 7.60
C ALA A 6 15.23 20.82 8.22
N SER A 7 14.72 21.09 9.42
CA SER A 7 13.81 20.20 10.15
C SER A 7 12.35 20.67 10.13
N THR A 8 12.10 21.93 9.76
CA THR A 8 10.78 22.58 9.74
C THR A 8 10.10 22.43 8.38
N CYS A 9 8.79 22.17 8.38
CA CYS A 9 7.98 22.06 7.16
C CYS A 9 8.01 23.36 6.34
N PHE A 10 8.17 23.23 5.02
CA PHE A 10 8.21 24.34 4.08
C PHE A 10 6.82 24.96 3.78
N VAL A 11 5.73 24.23 4.05
CA VAL A 11 4.36 24.62 3.69
C VAL A 11 3.86 25.77 4.56
N PRO A 12 3.33 26.87 3.98
CA PRO A 12 2.75 27.99 4.75
C PRO A 12 1.72 27.53 5.80
N GLY A 13 1.75 28.17 6.97
CA GLY A 13 0.86 27.86 8.11
C GLY A 13 1.19 26.58 8.88
N CYS A 14 1.92 25.62 8.29
CA CYS A 14 2.19 24.33 8.92
C CYS A 14 3.28 24.42 10.00
N LYS A 15 2.94 24.01 11.23
CA LYS A 15 3.88 23.95 12.37
C LYS A 15 4.73 22.67 12.43
N GLY A 16 4.60 21.77 11.45
CA GLY A 16 5.33 20.49 11.45
C GLY A 16 6.85 20.68 11.53
N GLY A 17 7.50 20.00 12.48
CA GLY A 17 8.95 20.09 12.68
C GLY A 17 9.45 21.35 13.44
N TYR A 18 8.57 22.26 13.83
CA TYR A 18 8.89 23.33 14.79
C TYR A 18 8.85 22.79 16.22
N ARG A 19 9.67 23.37 17.14
CA ARG A 19 9.70 22.98 18.57
C ARG A 19 8.34 23.14 19.29
N SER A 20 7.43 23.94 18.74
CA SER A 20 6.07 24.18 19.25
C SER A 20 5.03 23.17 18.72
N CYS A 21 5.43 22.17 17.94
CA CYS A 21 4.56 21.10 17.49
C CYS A 21 4.57 19.93 18.50
N SER A 22 3.40 19.57 19.02
CA SER A 22 3.23 18.42 19.93
C SER A 22 3.20 17.07 19.21
N GLU A 23 3.01 17.07 17.88
CA GLU A 23 2.88 15.87 17.05
C GLU A 23 4.22 15.50 16.40
N LYS A 24 4.66 14.24 16.57
CA LYS A 24 5.91 13.73 15.98
C LYS A 24 5.70 13.31 14.53
N LEU A 25 5.70 14.29 13.63
CA LEU A 25 5.51 14.13 12.20
C LEU A 25 6.80 13.75 11.46
N SER A 26 6.68 12.79 10.56
CA SER A 26 7.66 12.43 9.53
C SER A 26 7.83 13.60 8.54
N VAL A 27 9.08 13.88 8.15
CA VAL A 27 9.42 14.94 7.19
C VAL A 27 10.20 14.37 6.01
N PHE A 28 9.77 14.72 4.80
CA PHE A 28 10.34 14.24 3.54
C PHE A 28 11.07 15.37 2.84
N LYS A 29 12.26 15.12 2.29
CA LYS A 29 12.97 16.09 1.44
C LYS A 29 12.22 16.32 0.12
N ALA A 30 12.35 17.53 -0.43
CA ALA A 30 11.93 17.81 -1.79
C ALA A 30 12.62 16.87 -2.81
N PRO A 31 11.96 16.51 -3.94
CA PRO A 31 12.56 15.68 -4.97
C PRO A 31 13.89 16.23 -5.51
N LYS A 32 14.79 15.32 -5.91
CA LYS A 32 16.01 15.67 -6.65
C LYS A 32 15.71 16.09 -8.08
N ASP A 33 14.73 15.44 -8.71
CA ASP A 33 14.21 15.80 -10.02
C ASP A 33 13.57 17.20 -10.00
N LEU A 34 13.86 17.99 -11.04
CA LEU A 34 13.35 19.35 -11.21
C LEU A 34 11.84 19.35 -11.47
N SER A 35 11.33 18.46 -12.34
CA SER A 35 9.92 18.48 -12.75
C SER A 35 8.99 18.16 -11.57
N ARG A 36 9.27 17.12 -10.79
CA ARG A 36 8.54 16.81 -9.55
C ARG A 36 8.70 17.89 -8.48
N ARG A 37 9.87 18.53 -8.38
CA ARG A 37 10.07 19.66 -7.43
C ARG A 37 9.23 20.88 -7.83
N GLU A 38 9.09 21.18 -9.12
CA GLU A 38 8.18 22.19 -9.65
C GLU A 38 6.71 21.84 -9.45
N GLN A 39 6.33 20.55 -9.56
CA GLN A 39 4.97 20.10 -9.22
C GLN A 39 4.67 20.31 -7.72
N TRP A 40 5.62 20.00 -6.83
CA TRP A 40 5.51 20.28 -5.40
C TRP A 40 5.37 21.80 -5.14
N ALA A 41 6.20 22.64 -5.78
CA ALA A 41 6.12 24.09 -5.65
C ALA A 41 4.76 24.65 -6.14
N ARG A 42 4.29 24.22 -7.31
CA ARG A 42 2.99 24.61 -7.90
C ARG A 42 1.78 24.23 -7.05
N ASN A 43 1.87 23.15 -6.26
CA ASN A 43 0.80 22.78 -5.32
C ASN A 43 0.87 23.56 -4.00
N ILE A 44 2.07 23.80 -3.47
CA ILE A 44 2.27 24.53 -2.21
C ILE A 44 1.98 26.05 -2.37
N LYS A 45 2.17 26.60 -3.57
CA LYS A 45 1.89 28.01 -3.94
C LYS A 45 2.46 29.04 -2.97
N ARG A 46 3.74 28.88 -2.64
CA ARG A 46 4.49 29.82 -1.81
C ARG A 46 5.17 30.87 -2.70
N ALA A 47 4.91 32.15 -2.44
CA ALA A 47 5.43 33.27 -3.23
C ALA A 47 6.63 33.99 -2.57
N ASP A 48 6.74 33.92 -1.23
CA ASP A 48 7.82 34.53 -0.45
C ASP A 48 9.13 33.71 -0.47
N LYS A 49 9.09 32.45 -0.91
CA LYS A 49 10.26 31.56 -0.93
C LYS A 49 10.09 30.40 -1.90
N GLU A 50 11.16 30.10 -2.65
CA GLU A 50 11.24 28.96 -3.56
C GLU A 50 11.56 27.62 -2.87
N LEU A 51 11.09 26.52 -3.47
CA LEU A 51 11.30 25.16 -2.96
C LEU A 51 12.66 24.59 -3.41
N THR A 52 13.70 24.82 -2.61
CA THR A 52 15.04 24.25 -2.84
C THR A 52 15.09 22.74 -2.54
N ARG A 53 16.11 22.04 -3.07
CA ARG A 53 16.35 20.59 -2.85
C ARG A 53 16.54 20.17 -1.38
N ASP A 54 16.85 21.13 -0.51
CA ASP A 54 17.12 20.91 0.92
C ASP A 54 15.94 21.30 1.81
N SER A 55 14.86 21.82 1.23
CA SER A 55 13.57 22.01 1.90
C SER A 55 12.88 20.68 2.21
N VAL A 56 12.08 20.64 3.29
CA VAL A 56 11.33 19.45 3.71
C VAL A 56 9.83 19.73 3.83
N VAL A 57 9.00 18.71 3.60
CA VAL A 57 7.52 18.77 3.74
C VAL A 57 7.08 17.64 4.65
N CYS A 58 6.21 17.92 5.63
CA CYS A 58 5.74 16.92 6.59
C CYS A 58 4.59 16.06 6.05
N GLU A 59 4.40 14.89 6.66
CA GLU A 59 3.43 13.88 6.21
C GLU A 59 1.96 14.34 6.16
N ARG A 60 1.57 15.39 6.91
CA ARG A 60 0.21 15.99 6.86
C ARG A 60 -0.20 16.52 5.48
N HIS A 61 0.73 16.65 4.54
CA HIS A 61 0.49 17.21 3.20
C HIS A 61 0.31 16.18 2.08
N PHE A 62 0.56 14.90 2.37
CA PHE A 62 0.45 13.81 1.41
C PHE A 62 -0.75 12.92 1.75
N ASP A 63 -1.40 12.33 0.74
CA ASP A 63 -2.37 11.28 1.00
C ASP A 63 -1.66 10.05 1.60
N ALA A 64 -2.29 9.42 2.60
CA ALA A 64 -1.70 8.28 3.30
C ALA A 64 -1.42 7.09 2.39
N SER A 65 -2.10 6.99 1.24
CA SER A 65 -1.82 5.98 0.20
C SER A 65 -0.47 6.14 -0.52
N PHE A 66 0.15 7.32 -0.45
CA PHE A 66 1.49 7.58 -0.99
C PHE A 66 2.61 7.51 0.07
N ILE A 67 2.28 7.21 1.32
CA ILE A 67 3.25 7.08 2.42
C ILE A 67 3.52 5.60 2.68
N GLU A 68 4.61 5.10 2.11
CA GLU A 68 5.08 3.73 2.29
C GLU A 68 5.60 3.55 3.72
N ARG A 69 4.90 2.73 4.51
CA ARG A 69 5.28 2.36 5.89
C ARG A 69 5.70 0.90 6.04
N THR A 70 5.45 0.06 5.03
CA THR A 70 5.77 -1.37 5.03
C THR A 70 6.30 -1.81 3.67
N TYR A 71 7.42 -2.53 3.66
CA TYR A 71 7.80 -3.41 2.55
C TYR A 71 6.77 -4.54 2.42
N ARG A 72 6.44 -4.92 1.18
CA ARG A 72 5.74 -6.17 0.86
C ARG A 72 6.69 -7.07 0.07
N HIS A 73 7.01 -8.24 0.61
CA HIS A 73 7.68 -9.31 -0.11
C HIS A 73 6.77 -10.53 -0.20
N ILE A 74 6.74 -11.18 -1.35
CA ILE A 74 6.12 -12.49 -1.52
C ILE A 74 7.22 -13.53 -1.30
N ILE A 75 7.04 -14.40 -0.31
CA ILE A 75 7.94 -15.52 -0.02
C ILE A 75 7.09 -16.79 -0.03
N ASN A 76 7.43 -17.74 -0.90
CA ASN A 76 6.72 -19.02 -1.07
C ASN A 76 5.20 -18.89 -1.29
N GLY A 77 4.74 -17.75 -1.84
CA GLY A 77 3.33 -17.45 -2.08
C GLY A 77 2.62 -16.63 -0.98
N GLU A 78 3.21 -16.54 0.22
CA GLU A 78 2.67 -15.69 1.29
C GLU A 78 3.20 -14.26 1.21
N VAL A 79 2.34 -13.28 1.53
CA VAL A 79 2.69 -11.85 1.53
C VAL A 79 3.17 -11.44 2.92
N VAL A 80 4.47 -11.21 3.07
CA VAL A 80 5.08 -10.74 4.32
C VAL A 80 5.19 -9.21 4.29
N GLU A 81 4.57 -8.55 5.27
CA GLU A 81 4.69 -7.10 5.48
C GLU A 81 5.71 -6.76 6.58
N ILE A 82 6.75 -5.99 6.23
CA ILE A 82 7.82 -5.58 7.15
C ILE A 82 7.84 -4.05 7.27
N PRO A 83 7.67 -3.45 8.46
CA PRO A 83 7.64 -1.99 8.60
C PRO A 83 9.02 -1.34 8.32
N HIS A 84 9.03 -0.17 7.68
CA HIS A 84 10.25 0.62 7.52
C HIS A 84 10.63 1.35 8.82
N ASP A 85 11.93 1.38 9.19
CA ASP A 85 12.43 2.24 10.29
C ASP A 85 12.17 3.74 10.05
N CYS A 86 12.06 4.17 8.78
CA CYS A 86 11.62 5.51 8.38
C CYS A 86 10.61 5.39 7.21
N PRO A 87 9.41 5.99 7.30
CA PRO A 87 8.48 6.04 6.17
C PRO A 87 9.11 6.65 4.92
N ARG A 88 8.61 6.24 3.74
CA ARG A 88 9.02 6.78 2.45
C ARG A 88 7.81 7.37 1.72
N LEU A 89 8.07 8.18 0.70
CA LEU A 89 7.05 8.61 -0.25
C LEU A 89 7.23 7.82 -1.54
N SER A 90 6.13 7.40 -2.15
CA SER A 90 6.16 6.74 -3.45
C SER A 90 6.62 7.68 -4.58
N GLU A 91 6.95 7.11 -5.74
CA GLU A 91 7.46 7.88 -6.88
C GLU A 91 6.41 8.78 -7.53
N ASP A 92 5.11 8.55 -7.29
CA ASP A 92 4.01 9.42 -7.72
C ASP A 92 3.64 10.49 -6.68
N ALA A 93 4.28 10.51 -5.49
CA ALA A 93 3.85 11.38 -4.40
C ALA A 93 4.01 12.88 -4.70
N VAL A 94 2.93 13.63 -4.47
CA VAL A 94 2.84 15.10 -4.60
C VAL A 94 2.07 15.65 -3.40
N PRO A 95 2.48 16.77 -2.76
CA PRO A 95 1.70 17.35 -1.68
C PRO A 95 0.41 17.97 -2.24
N THR A 96 -0.74 17.53 -1.74
CA THR A 96 -2.07 18.01 -2.16
C THR A 96 -3.03 18.26 -0.99
N LEU A 97 -2.63 17.94 0.24
CA LEU A 97 -3.42 18.18 1.44
C LEU A 97 -2.90 19.42 2.18
N PHE A 98 -3.80 20.37 2.44
CA PHE A 98 -3.48 21.63 3.10
C PHE A 98 -4.51 21.89 4.20
N PRO A 99 -4.41 21.15 5.34
CA PRO A 99 -5.40 21.22 6.41
C PRO A 99 -5.40 22.57 7.14
N ASP A 100 -4.28 23.28 7.11
CA ASP A 100 -4.09 24.60 7.75
C ASP A 100 -4.43 25.76 6.78
N ALA A 101 -5.07 25.48 5.65
CA ALA A 101 -5.40 26.42 4.58
C ALA A 101 -6.87 26.28 4.13
N PRO A 102 -7.42 27.23 3.33
CA PRO A 102 -8.80 27.16 2.84
C PRO A 102 -9.09 25.86 2.07
N LYS A 103 -10.25 25.24 2.32
CA LYS A 103 -10.57 23.87 1.86
C LYS A 103 -10.38 23.62 0.36
N TYR A 104 -10.56 24.63 -0.50
CA TYR A 104 -10.38 24.53 -1.95
C TYR A 104 -8.93 24.33 -2.41
N PHE A 105 -7.93 24.57 -1.54
CA PHE A 105 -6.54 24.17 -1.81
C PHE A 105 -6.34 22.64 -1.70
N THR A 106 -7.14 21.95 -0.88
CA THR A 106 -6.95 20.51 -0.62
C THR A 106 -7.60 19.67 -1.72
N LYS A 107 -6.79 18.89 -2.43
CA LYS A 107 -7.25 17.89 -3.42
C LYS A 107 -6.92 16.48 -2.93
N LYS A 108 -7.94 15.71 -2.56
CA LYS A 108 -7.77 14.30 -2.18
C LYS A 108 -7.59 13.43 -3.43
N ALA A 109 -6.76 12.40 -3.33
CA ALA A 109 -6.59 11.43 -4.41
C ALA A 109 -7.85 10.56 -4.58
N PRO A 110 -8.19 10.12 -5.81
CA PRO A 110 -9.26 9.15 -6.02
C PRO A 110 -8.84 7.78 -5.45
N VAL A 111 -9.74 7.12 -4.71
CA VAL A 111 -9.47 5.82 -4.11
C VAL A 111 -9.36 4.75 -5.20
N LYS A 112 -8.20 4.06 -5.32
CA LYS A 112 -8.05 2.90 -6.20
C LYS A 112 -9.15 1.87 -5.90
N ARG A 113 -9.84 1.40 -6.94
CA ARG A 113 -10.77 0.27 -6.82
C ARG A 113 -9.99 -0.96 -6.35
N LYS A 114 -10.62 -1.83 -5.56
CA LYS A 114 -10.07 -3.15 -5.27
C LYS A 114 -10.12 -3.99 -6.55
N ASP A 115 -9.00 -4.58 -6.91
CA ASP A 115 -8.94 -5.61 -7.94
C ASP A 115 -9.76 -6.83 -7.52
N ARG A 116 -10.43 -7.46 -8.49
CA ARG A 116 -11.22 -8.67 -8.27
C ARG A 116 -10.35 -9.88 -8.59
N ASN A 117 -9.88 -10.59 -7.57
CA ASN A 117 -9.31 -11.92 -7.75
C ASN A 117 -10.37 -12.85 -8.37
N ILE A 118 -10.08 -13.36 -9.57
CA ILE A 118 -10.98 -14.22 -10.36
C ILE A 118 -10.68 -15.72 -10.15
N CYS A 119 -9.61 -16.07 -9.42
CA CYS A 119 -9.15 -17.45 -9.25
C CYS A 119 -9.90 -18.28 -8.19
N GLU A 120 -10.51 -17.64 -7.18
CA GLU A 120 -11.20 -18.35 -6.08
C GLU A 120 -12.73 -18.22 -6.15
N GLN A 121 -13.37 -19.08 -6.94
CA GLN A 121 -14.80 -19.40 -6.77
C GLN A 121 -15.04 -20.90 -6.87
N ARG A 122 -15.37 -21.54 -5.74
CA ARG A 122 -16.00 -22.87 -5.76
C ARG A 122 -17.39 -22.71 -6.38
N GLY A 123 -17.56 -23.21 -7.60
CA GLY A 123 -18.76 -22.97 -8.40
C GLY A 123 -20.04 -23.57 -7.78
N PRO A 124 -21.19 -22.89 -7.88
CA PRO A 124 -22.48 -23.48 -7.52
C PRO A 124 -22.85 -24.65 -8.46
N ALA A 125 -23.62 -25.61 -7.96
CA ALA A 125 -23.94 -26.83 -8.69
C ALA A 125 -24.78 -26.59 -9.96
N LYS A 126 -24.51 -27.38 -11.01
CA LYS A 126 -25.20 -27.31 -12.31
C LYS A 126 -26.69 -27.69 -12.21
N LYS A 127 -27.56 -26.97 -12.95
CA LYS A 127 -28.79 -27.55 -13.51
C LYS A 127 -29.14 -26.95 -14.88
N ARG A 128 -28.99 -27.80 -15.91
CA ARG A 128 -29.54 -27.85 -17.29
C ARG A 128 -29.62 -26.60 -18.19
N GLN A 129 -29.29 -26.87 -19.46
CA GLN A 129 -29.36 -26.07 -20.70
C GLN A 129 -30.66 -25.25 -20.90
N LYS A 130 -30.67 -24.07 -21.57
CA LYS A 130 -30.44 -23.77 -23.03
C LYS A 130 -31.47 -24.47 -23.96
N PRO A 131 -31.89 -23.87 -25.12
CA PRO A 131 -31.04 -23.10 -26.05
C PRO A 131 -31.62 -21.86 -26.79
N ASN A 132 -30.70 -21.05 -27.37
CA ASN A 132 -30.75 -20.21 -28.60
C ASN A 132 -31.88 -19.13 -28.78
N SER A 133 -31.80 -18.14 -29.68
CA SER A 133 -30.85 -17.82 -30.80
C SER A 133 -30.58 -16.27 -30.83
N VAL A 134 -29.40 -15.75 -31.26
CA VAL A 134 -29.06 -15.24 -32.63
C VAL A 134 -30.01 -14.10 -33.12
N SER A 135 -29.60 -12.91 -33.59
CA SER A 135 -28.30 -12.37 -34.07
C SER A 135 -28.11 -10.83 -33.86
N ARG A 136 -26.92 -10.35 -34.26
CA ARG A 136 -26.51 -9.03 -34.84
C ARG A 136 -27.67 -8.15 -35.41
N GLN A 137 -27.57 -6.81 -35.55
CA GLN A 137 -26.40 -5.98 -35.92
C GLN A 137 -26.55 -4.48 -35.49
N GLU A 138 -25.47 -3.68 -35.60
CA GLU A 138 -25.42 -2.19 -35.55
C GLU A 138 -25.29 -1.63 -36.99
N PRO A 139 -25.22 -0.29 -37.27
CA PRO A 139 -25.49 0.94 -36.49
C PRO A 139 -26.82 1.65 -36.94
N GLU A 140 -27.10 2.95 -37.24
CA GLU A 140 -26.45 4.29 -37.46
C GLU A 140 -27.46 5.45 -37.16
N ALA A 141 -27.26 6.74 -37.51
CA ALA A 141 -26.33 7.71 -36.90
C ALA A 141 -26.58 9.22 -37.26
N HIS A 142 -27.08 9.58 -38.46
CA HIS A 142 -27.20 10.97 -38.98
C HIS A 142 -28.54 11.64 -38.59
N VAL A 143 -28.65 12.91 -38.13
CA VAL A 143 -28.07 14.23 -38.50
C VAL A 143 -28.67 14.84 -39.78
N GLN A 144 -29.59 15.80 -39.60
CA GLN A 144 -29.51 17.13 -40.23
C GLN A 144 -30.46 18.14 -39.57
N GLN A 145 -30.16 19.42 -39.75
CA GLN A 145 -30.98 20.59 -39.37
C GLN A 145 -31.57 21.18 -40.65
N GLN A 146 -32.70 21.89 -40.56
CA GLN A 146 -32.82 23.21 -41.20
C GLN A 146 -34.04 23.99 -40.70
N GLU A 147 -33.89 25.31 -40.73
CA GLU A 147 -34.93 26.31 -40.51
C GLU A 147 -35.43 26.81 -41.89
N HIS A 148 -36.65 27.33 -41.96
CA HIS A 148 -37.11 28.08 -43.12
C HIS A 148 -38.24 29.04 -42.70
N GLU A 149 -38.16 30.29 -43.17
CA GLU A 149 -39.21 31.32 -43.05
C GLU A 149 -39.65 31.79 -44.44
N ASP A 150 -40.76 32.56 -44.45
CA ASP A 150 -41.24 33.44 -45.52
C ASP A 150 -41.74 32.79 -46.85
N PRO A 151 -42.47 33.51 -47.74
CA PRO A 151 -42.79 34.96 -47.72
C PRO A 151 -44.27 35.37 -47.99
N ASN A 152 -44.53 36.68 -47.85
CA ASN A 152 -45.50 37.55 -48.56
C ASN A 152 -47.03 37.24 -48.53
N VAL A 153 -47.98 38.17 -48.27
CA VAL A 153 -48.20 39.61 -48.63
C VAL A 153 -49.12 39.79 -49.86
N LEU A 154 -50.35 40.28 -49.59
CA LEU A 154 -51.25 41.10 -50.45
C LEU A 154 -51.84 40.43 -51.74
N PRO A 155 -52.93 40.95 -52.37
CA PRO A 155 -53.33 42.37 -52.48
C PRO A 155 -54.80 42.74 -52.20
N GLU A 156 -55.11 44.00 -52.54
CA GLU A 156 -56.31 44.79 -52.27
C GLU A 156 -57.45 44.53 -53.28
N VAL A 157 -58.67 45.02 -52.97
CA VAL A 157 -59.44 46.04 -53.73
C VAL A 157 -60.90 46.03 -53.27
N GLU A 158 -61.48 47.22 -53.10
CA GLU A 158 -62.92 47.40 -52.84
C GLU A 158 -63.72 47.46 -54.15
N THR A 159 -64.80 46.69 -54.28
CA THR A 159 -66.18 47.22 -54.48
C THR A 159 -67.22 46.09 -54.66
N SER A 160 -68.48 46.46 -54.43
CA SER A 160 -69.70 45.65 -54.38
C SER A 160 -69.96 44.68 -55.54
N ASP A 161 -70.16 43.39 -55.23
CA ASP A 161 -71.00 42.47 -56.04
C ASP A 161 -71.60 41.30 -55.21
N ALA A 162 -71.92 41.56 -53.94
CA ALA A 162 -72.18 40.54 -52.90
C ALA A 162 -73.52 39.76 -53.01
N VAL A 163 -74.22 39.80 -54.14
CA VAL A 163 -75.58 39.22 -54.29
C VAL A 163 -75.57 37.70 -54.48
N ASN A 164 -74.44 37.11 -54.88
CA ASN A 164 -74.37 35.70 -55.31
C ASN A 164 -73.84 34.71 -54.24
N ALA A 165 -73.06 35.17 -53.25
CA ALA A 165 -72.38 34.29 -52.30
C ALA A 165 -73.32 33.58 -51.30
N ASP A 166 -74.36 34.29 -50.84
CA ASP A 166 -75.41 33.77 -49.94
C ASP A 166 -76.15 32.58 -50.58
N ALA A 167 -76.46 32.68 -51.88
CA ALA A 167 -77.12 31.63 -52.65
C ALA A 167 -76.27 30.35 -52.79
N GLU A 168 -74.94 30.47 -52.91
CA GLU A 168 -74.04 29.31 -53.04
C GLU A 168 -73.89 28.55 -51.71
N VAL A 169 -73.80 29.28 -50.59
CA VAL A 169 -73.85 28.68 -49.25
C VAL A 169 -75.22 28.05 -49.00
N GLN A 170 -76.32 28.68 -49.43
CA GLN A 170 -77.65 28.10 -49.32
C GLN A 170 -77.82 26.85 -50.20
N ARG A 171 -77.16 26.75 -51.36
CA ARG A 171 -77.16 25.57 -52.24
C ARG A 171 -76.55 24.34 -51.56
N VAL A 172 -75.35 24.47 -50.98
CA VAL A 172 -74.60 23.34 -50.40
C VAL A 172 -75.02 23.09 -48.95
N CYS A 173 -75.18 24.15 -48.16
CA CYS A 173 -75.45 24.08 -46.73
C CYS A 173 -76.91 24.35 -46.35
N GLY A 174 -77.84 24.46 -47.31
CA GLY A 174 -79.27 24.67 -47.01
C GLY A 174 -79.89 23.53 -46.22
N ASN A 175 -79.73 22.29 -46.73
CA ASN A 175 -80.43 21.08 -46.28
C ASN A 175 -79.50 20.03 -45.63
N LEU A 176 -78.34 20.43 -45.09
CA LEU A 176 -77.46 19.51 -44.37
C LEU A 176 -78.14 19.00 -43.10
N ARG A 177 -77.97 17.70 -42.83
CA ARG A 177 -78.51 17.03 -41.64
C ARG A 177 -77.55 17.26 -40.47
N LEU A 178 -78.10 17.56 -39.30
CA LEU A 178 -77.34 17.65 -38.07
C LEU A 178 -76.96 16.21 -37.64
N PRO A 179 -75.68 15.88 -37.37
CA PRO A 179 -75.27 14.52 -37.04
C PRO A 179 -75.95 13.93 -35.79
N ASP A 180 -76.28 14.78 -34.82
CA ASP A 180 -77.12 14.47 -33.66
C ASP A 180 -77.85 15.75 -33.19
N GLU A 181 -78.66 15.64 -32.13
CA GLU A 181 -79.42 16.75 -31.52
C GLU A 181 -78.55 17.82 -30.82
N THR A 182 -77.25 17.58 -30.63
CA THR A 182 -76.32 18.54 -30.00
C THR A 182 -75.70 19.51 -31.02
N TRP A 183 -75.65 19.12 -32.29
CA TRP A 183 -75.23 20.00 -33.39
C TRP A 183 -76.32 21.02 -33.71
N ASN A 184 -75.91 22.28 -33.87
CA ASN A 184 -76.77 23.40 -34.19
C ASN A 184 -76.20 24.17 -35.40
N LYS A 185 -77.08 24.64 -36.29
CA LYS A 185 -76.73 25.59 -37.37
C LYS A 185 -76.74 27.00 -36.80
N LEU A 186 -75.58 27.62 -36.70
CA LEU A 186 -75.39 28.96 -36.16
C LEU A 186 -75.26 29.98 -37.30
N THR A 187 -76.30 30.77 -37.49
CA THR A 187 -76.34 31.88 -38.47
C THR A 187 -76.03 33.20 -37.80
N PHE A 188 -74.96 33.86 -38.23
CA PHE A 188 -74.55 35.18 -37.74
C PHE A 188 -75.06 36.27 -38.68
N CYS A 189 -75.81 37.24 -38.17
CA CYS A 189 -76.45 38.30 -38.98
C CYS A 189 -75.46 39.14 -39.83
N SER A 190 -74.17 39.11 -39.51
CA SER A 190 -73.09 39.84 -40.17
C SER A 190 -72.30 39.05 -41.22
N GLU A 191 -72.44 37.73 -41.32
CA GLU A 191 -71.63 36.86 -42.20
C GLU A 191 -72.51 35.91 -43.03
N ARG A 192 -73.34 36.45 -43.94
CA ARG A 192 -74.19 35.64 -44.83
C ARG A 192 -73.42 34.78 -45.84
N ASP A 193 -72.15 35.07 -46.07
CA ASP A 193 -71.26 34.29 -46.92
C ASP A 193 -70.71 33.02 -46.25
N SER A 194 -71.23 32.64 -45.08
CA SER A 194 -70.81 31.44 -44.36
C SER A 194 -71.94 30.77 -43.56
N ALA A 195 -71.90 29.43 -43.51
CA ALA A 195 -72.74 28.62 -42.64
C ALA A 195 -71.86 27.92 -41.61
N LEU A 196 -72.13 28.16 -40.32
CA LEU A 196 -71.42 27.51 -39.22
C LEU A 196 -72.32 26.47 -38.57
N TYR A 197 -71.76 25.28 -38.36
CA TYR A 197 -72.41 24.17 -37.66
C TYR A 197 -71.55 23.83 -36.45
N GLY A 198 -72.13 23.69 -35.26
CA GLY A 198 -71.34 23.37 -34.07
C GLY A 198 -72.13 22.65 -33.00
N VAL A 199 -71.41 21.86 -32.21
CA VAL A 199 -71.95 21.35 -30.93
C VAL A 199 -71.99 22.52 -29.95
N CYS A 200 -73.15 22.81 -29.38
CA CYS A 200 -73.32 23.89 -28.40
C CYS A 200 -73.40 23.32 -26.97
N GLU A 201 -72.44 23.69 -26.12
CA GLU A 201 -72.46 23.41 -24.68
C GLU A 201 -72.61 24.74 -23.90
N LEU A 202 -73.36 24.77 -22.80
CA LEU A 202 -73.45 25.95 -21.91
C LEU A 202 -72.37 25.89 -20.82
N GLU A 203 -71.65 26.99 -20.54
CA GLU A 203 -70.64 27.01 -19.46
C GLU A 203 -71.28 27.26 -18.06
N GLY A 204 -72.19 26.36 -17.65
CA GLY A 204 -72.80 26.34 -16.32
C GLY A 204 -74.29 26.69 -16.30
N GLU A 205 -74.79 27.08 -15.13
CA GLU A 205 -76.22 27.35 -14.87
C GLU A 205 -76.65 28.78 -15.24
N GLN A 206 -75.75 29.58 -15.82
CA GLN A 206 -76.03 30.95 -16.31
C GLN A 206 -75.80 31.02 -17.83
N VAL A 207 -76.68 31.72 -18.54
CA VAL A 207 -76.87 31.56 -20.00
C VAL A 207 -75.88 32.40 -20.84
N ASP A 208 -75.01 33.19 -20.19
CA ASP A 208 -74.25 34.26 -20.84
C ASP A 208 -73.14 33.78 -21.80
N HIS A 209 -72.69 32.52 -21.72
CA HIS A 209 -71.58 31.98 -22.52
C HIS A 209 -71.88 30.60 -23.13
N ILE A 210 -71.87 30.54 -24.47
CA ILE A 210 -71.96 29.30 -25.25
C ILE A 210 -70.54 28.84 -25.63
N LEU A 211 -70.22 27.59 -25.30
CA LEU A 211 -69.01 26.90 -25.71
C LEU A 211 -69.26 26.11 -27.01
N LEU A 212 -68.27 26.11 -27.90
CA LEU A 212 -68.24 25.25 -29.09
C LEU A 212 -67.06 24.26 -28.99
N PRO A 213 -67.27 23.04 -28.45
CA PRO A 213 -66.22 22.02 -28.35
C PRO A 213 -65.77 21.53 -29.73
N LYS A 214 -66.71 21.52 -30.68
CA LYS A 214 -66.52 21.23 -32.10
C LYS A 214 -67.36 22.23 -32.91
N PHE A 215 -66.80 22.79 -33.97
CA PHE A 215 -67.59 23.43 -35.01
C PHE A 215 -66.92 23.34 -36.39
N VAL A 216 -67.73 23.45 -37.43
CA VAL A 216 -67.34 23.45 -38.83
C VAL A 216 -67.91 24.72 -39.46
N LYS A 217 -67.05 25.59 -39.99
CA LYS A 217 -67.45 26.79 -40.74
C LYS A 217 -67.25 26.52 -42.23
N PHE A 218 -68.35 26.51 -42.99
CA PHE A 218 -68.32 26.56 -44.45
C PHE A 218 -68.41 28.03 -44.89
N LYS A 219 -67.56 28.48 -45.81
CA LYS A 219 -67.58 29.84 -46.39
C LYS A 219 -67.48 29.76 -47.91
N ALA A 220 -68.17 30.63 -48.64
CA ALA A 220 -68.07 30.70 -50.10
C ALA A 220 -66.60 30.84 -50.56
N ASN A 221 -66.18 30.03 -51.55
CA ASN A 221 -64.80 30.05 -52.04
C ASN A 221 -64.62 31.12 -53.12
N SER A 222 -64.02 32.25 -52.76
CA SER A 222 -63.75 33.38 -53.66
C SER A 222 -62.93 33.02 -54.92
N SER A 223 -62.26 31.86 -54.95
CA SER A 223 -61.37 31.44 -56.05
C SER A 223 -61.95 30.36 -56.97
N GLN A 224 -63.06 29.70 -56.60
CA GLN A 224 -63.71 28.69 -57.44
C GLN A 224 -65.23 28.72 -57.21
N GLN A 225 -65.96 29.26 -58.20
CA GLN A 225 -67.42 29.22 -58.22
C GLN A 225 -67.95 27.79 -58.06
N ASN A 226 -69.06 27.65 -57.35
CA ASN A 226 -69.71 26.40 -57.00
C ASN A 226 -68.95 25.51 -55.98
N SER A 227 -68.12 26.09 -55.11
CA SER A 227 -67.41 25.39 -54.02
C SER A 227 -67.33 26.22 -52.72
N LEU A 228 -67.29 25.52 -51.57
CA LEU A 228 -67.15 26.13 -50.25
C LEU A 228 -65.85 25.69 -49.57
N CYS A 229 -65.14 26.65 -48.95
CA CYS A 229 -64.03 26.39 -48.06
C CYS A 229 -64.56 26.00 -46.67
N CYS A 230 -64.19 24.81 -46.20
CA CYS A 230 -64.65 24.19 -44.97
C CYS A 230 -63.52 24.13 -43.92
N PHE A 231 -63.75 24.74 -42.76
CA PHE A 231 -62.79 24.84 -41.65
C PHE A 231 -63.32 24.12 -40.42
N VAL A 232 -62.63 23.07 -39.96
CA VAL A 232 -62.99 22.29 -38.76
C VAL A 232 -62.21 22.82 -37.56
N TYR A 233 -62.93 23.22 -36.51
CA TYR A 233 -62.37 23.73 -35.26
C TYR A 233 -62.72 22.82 -34.08
N LEU A 234 -61.71 22.54 -33.24
CA LEU A 234 -61.87 21.81 -31.99
C LEU A 234 -61.44 22.70 -30.83
N ARG A 235 -62.37 23.01 -29.91
CA ARG A 235 -62.15 23.86 -28.72
C ARG A 235 -61.39 25.16 -29.05
N GLY A 236 -61.84 25.88 -30.07
CA GLY A 236 -61.29 27.17 -30.49
C GLY A 236 -59.97 27.13 -31.26
N LYS A 237 -59.48 25.95 -31.69
CA LYS A 237 -58.35 25.85 -32.63
C LYS A 237 -58.74 25.16 -33.93
N LEU A 238 -58.24 25.67 -35.04
CA LEU A 238 -58.33 25.02 -36.35
C LEU A 238 -57.64 23.65 -36.27
N HIS A 239 -58.34 22.61 -36.71
CA HIS A 239 -57.88 21.22 -36.73
C HIS A 239 -57.57 20.75 -38.16
N SER A 240 -58.43 21.11 -39.11
CA SER A 240 -58.26 20.83 -40.54
C SER A 240 -59.03 21.86 -41.38
N GLN A 241 -58.62 21.99 -42.65
CA GLN A 241 -59.28 22.78 -43.68
C GLN A 241 -59.37 21.96 -44.96
N CYS A 242 -60.47 22.07 -45.69
CA CYS A 242 -60.73 21.38 -46.95
C CYS A 242 -61.69 22.21 -47.81
N THR A 243 -61.93 21.78 -49.05
CA THR A 243 -62.93 22.38 -49.96
C THR A 243 -63.98 21.33 -50.28
N VAL A 244 -65.25 21.74 -50.33
CA VAL A 244 -66.41 20.88 -50.63
C VAL A 244 -67.29 21.55 -51.69
N SER A 245 -67.76 20.80 -52.68
CA SER A 245 -68.53 21.30 -53.83
C SER A 245 -69.96 20.73 -53.85
N SER A 246 -70.16 19.56 -53.24
CA SER A 246 -71.47 18.91 -53.10
C SER A 246 -72.00 18.91 -51.64
N PRO A 247 -73.33 18.79 -51.44
CA PRO A 247 -73.91 18.60 -50.11
C PRO A 247 -73.45 17.32 -49.42
N GLU A 248 -73.20 16.22 -50.16
CA GLU A 248 -72.72 14.95 -49.59
C GLU A 248 -71.31 15.08 -49.01
N GLU A 249 -70.42 15.82 -49.68
CA GLU A 249 -69.08 16.13 -49.18
C GLU A 249 -69.15 16.96 -47.89
N ALA A 250 -69.98 18.01 -47.87
CA ALA A 250 -70.20 18.83 -46.69
C ALA A 250 -70.80 18.03 -45.51
N GLN A 251 -71.73 17.12 -45.78
CA GLN A 251 -72.27 16.18 -44.78
C GLN A 251 -71.18 15.26 -44.23
N SER A 252 -70.34 14.68 -45.10
CA SER A 252 -69.24 13.80 -44.69
C SER A 252 -68.24 14.50 -43.76
N VAL A 253 -68.00 15.81 -43.93
CA VAL A 253 -67.14 16.58 -43.00
C VAL A 253 -67.84 16.85 -41.65
N LEU A 254 -69.16 17.06 -41.63
CA LEU A 254 -69.92 17.15 -40.37
C LEU A 254 -69.90 15.82 -39.60
N ASP A 255 -70.23 14.71 -40.27
CA ASP A 255 -70.35 13.38 -39.67
C ASP A 255 -68.99 12.89 -39.14
N SER A 256 -67.92 13.06 -39.92
CA SER A 256 -66.56 12.74 -39.47
C SER A 256 -66.08 13.64 -38.32
N THR A 257 -66.45 14.93 -38.30
CA THR A 257 -66.18 15.81 -37.16
C THR A 257 -66.97 15.38 -35.91
N HIS A 258 -68.23 14.98 -36.06
CA HIS A 258 -69.03 14.39 -34.97
C HIS A 258 -68.37 13.13 -34.40
N ALA A 259 -67.79 12.26 -35.23
CA ALA A 259 -67.11 11.04 -34.78
C ALA A 259 -65.80 11.27 -33.97
N LEU A 260 -65.16 12.44 -34.04
CA LEU A 260 -63.88 12.70 -33.36
C LEU A 260 -63.99 12.67 -31.81
N ALA A 261 -63.44 11.64 -31.17
CA ALA A 261 -63.40 11.54 -29.71
C ALA A 261 -62.49 12.61 -29.08
N LEU A 262 -63.06 13.54 -28.30
CA LEU A 262 -62.32 14.62 -27.65
C LEU A 262 -61.63 14.18 -26.35
N CYS A 263 -60.39 14.63 -26.18
CA CYS A 263 -59.57 14.42 -24.99
C CYS A 263 -60.24 14.96 -23.71
N GLN A 264 -60.23 14.18 -22.64
CA GLN A 264 -60.76 14.51 -21.30
C GLN A 264 -59.75 15.26 -20.39
N GLY A 265 -58.54 15.54 -20.88
CA GLY A 265 -57.58 16.38 -20.16
C GLY A 265 -56.92 15.73 -18.94
N CYS A 266 -56.42 16.57 -18.03
CA CYS A 266 -55.72 16.17 -16.81
C CYS A 266 -56.69 15.74 -15.69
N GLY A 267 -57.88 16.34 -15.62
CA GLY A 267 -58.86 16.11 -14.53
C GLY A 267 -58.33 16.44 -13.12
N MET A 268 -57.26 17.24 -13.02
CA MET A 268 -56.71 17.76 -11.76
C MET A 268 -56.07 19.14 -12.01
N ARG A 269 -56.29 20.08 -11.08
CA ARG A 269 -55.71 21.44 -11.13
C ARG A 269 -54.19 21.42 -10.94
N PRO A 270 -53.37 21.92 -11.90
CA PRO A 270 -51.93 22.07 -11.72
C PRO A 270 -51.60 23.27 -10.83
N GLU A 271 -50.52 23.18 -10.03
CA GLU A 271 -50.08 24.30 -9.17
C GLU A 271 -49.26 25.37 -9.91
N LYS A 272 -48.76 25.09 -11.12
CA LYS A 272 -47.95 26.02 -11.92
C LYS A 272 -48.74 26.56 -13.11
N GLN A 273 -48.96 27.87 -13.13
CA GLN A 273 -49.44 28.61 -14.30
C GLN A 273 -48.46 28.44 -15.49
N GLY A 274 -48.96 28.59 -16.72
CA GLY A 274 -48.15 28.55 -17.95
C GLY A 274 -47.79 27.16 -18.49
N GLN A 275 -48.22 26.06 -17.87
CA GLN A 275 -48.01 24.69 -18.40
C GLN A 275 -49.32 23.98 -18.82
N TYR A 276 -50.45 24.66 -18.71
CA TYR A 276 -51.78 24.12 -19.00
C TYR A 276 -52.67 25.15 -19.70
N VAL A 277 -53.72 24.65 -20.36
CA VAL A 277 -54.83 25.44 -20.93
C VAL A 277 -56.11 25.04 -20.19
N LEU A 278 -57.04 25.99 -20.01
CA LEU A 278 -58.36 25.78 -19.43
C LEU A 278 -59.42 25.83 -20.55
N PHE A 279 -60.41 24.94 -20.51
CA PHE A 279 -61.60 24.96 -21.38
C PHE A 279 -62.71 24.18 -20.69
N ALA A 280 -63.95 24.69 -20.62
CA ALA A 280 -65.09 24.03 -19.97
C ALA A 280 -64.75 23.54 -18.54
N GLY A 281 -64.18 24.44 -17.71
CA GLY A 281 -63.64 24.13 -16.38
C GLY A 281 -62.47 23.12 -16.31
N ASN A 282 -62.08 22.48 -17.41
CA ASN A 282 -61.16 21.35 -17.46
C ASN A 282 -59.72 21.76 -17.83
N TYR A 283 -58.74 21.13 -17.15
CA TYR A 283 -57.32 21.43 -17.32
C TYR A 283 -56.67 20.53 -18.37
N PHE A 284 -56.11 21.10 -19.43
CA PHE A 284 -55.40 20.41 -20.52
C PHE A 284 -53.91 20.74 -20.49
N SER A 285 -53.05 19.87 -21.02
CA SER A 285 -51.66 20.26 -21.29
C SER A 285 -51.62 21.37 -22.35
N ALA A 286 -50.68 22.31 -22.25
CA ALA A 286 -50.46 23.30 -23.31
C ALA A 286 -50.14 22.67 -24.69
N LYS A 287 -49.65 21.41 -24.70
CA LYS A 287 -49.46 20.58 -25.89
C LYS A 287 -50.55 19.50 -26.01
N CYS A 288 -51.82 19.84 -25.86
CA CYS A 288 -52.91 18.89 -26.07
C CYS A 288 -53.10 18.60 -27.57
N THR A 289 -53.33 17.34 -27.94
CA THR A 289 -53.67 16.91 -29.32
C THR A 289 -55.15 17.06 -29.67
N TYR A 290 -55.98 17.50 -28.71
CA TYR A 290 -57.45 17.66 -28.79
C TYR A 290 -58.24 16.36 -29.02
N VAL A 291 -57.88 15.55 -30.01
CA VAL A 291 -58.47 14.22 -30.27
C VAL A 291 -57.72 13.12 -29.48
N CYS A 292 -58.44 12.08 -29.04
CA CYS A 292 -57.87 10.86 -28.46
C CYS A 292 -58.91 9.71 -28.44
N GLU A 293 -58.55 8.54 -28.98
CA GLU A 293 -59.39 7.32 -29.05
C GLU A 293 -60.03 6.91 -27.71
N SER A 294 -59.33 7.12 -26.59
CA SER A 294 -59.89 6.86 -25.25
C SER A 294 -59.32 7.76 -24.14
N GLY A 295 -60.22 8.53 -23.53
CA GLY A 295 -59.96 9.35 -22.35
C GLY A 295 -59.04 10.54 -22.64
N SER A 296 -57.81 10.49 -22.15
CA SER A 296 -56.86 11.63 -22.19
C SER A 296 -55.66 11.35 -23.09
N CYS A 297 -55.24 12.33 -23.90
CA CYS A 297 -54.02 12.23 -24.70
C CYS A 297 -52.74 12.13 -23.84
N ILE A 298 -51.63 11.69 -24.45
CA ILE A 298 -50.38 11.37 -23.72
C ILE A 298 -49.83 12.57 -22.93
N HIS A 299 -49.91 13.79 -23.47
CA HIS A 299 -49.46 15.01 -22.78
C HIS A 299 -50.32 15.35 -21.55
N CYS A 300 -51.63 15.08 -21.60
CA CYS A 300 -52.53 15.24 -20.45
C CYS A 300 -52.34 14.14 -19.40
N LYS A 301 -52.11 12.89 -19.83
CA LYS A 301 -51.71 11.76 -18.95
C LYS A 301 -50.38 12.07 -18.22
N TYR A 302 -49.42 12.71 -18.90
CA TYR A 302 -48.15 13.14 -18.30
C TYR A 302 -48.34 14.28 -17.28
N LEU A 303 -49.16 15.30 -17.59
CA LEU A 303 -49.49 16.39 -16.67
C LEU A 303 -50.13 15.88 -15.37
N ARG A 304 -51.09 14.94 -15.46
CA ARG A 304 -51.69 14.27 -14.28
C ARG A 304 -50.61 13.63 -13.39
N LYS A 305 -49.66 12.92 -13.98
CA LYS A 305 -48.56 12.25 -13.26
C LYS A 305 -47.56 13.23 -12.63
N LEU A 306 -47.32 14.39 -13.25
CA LEU A 306 -46.51 15.47 -12.65
C LEU A 306 -47.17 16.04 -11.39
N VAL A 307 -48.47 16.37 -11.45
CA VAL A 307 -49.20 16.98 -10.31
C VAL A 307 -49.35 15.97 -9.15
N GLN A 308 -49.61 14.69 -9.42
CA GLN A 308 -49.58 13.62 -8.40
C GLN A 308 -48.22 13.56 -7.67
N ASN A 309 -47.10 13.69 -8.40
CA ASN A 309 -45.76 13.70 -7.82
C ASN A 309 -45.50 14.96 -6.96
N GLN A 310 -46.04 16.13 -7.33
CA GLN A 310 -45.94 17.35 -6.54
C GLN A 310 -46.68 17.23 -5.20
N MET A 311 -47.94 16.75 -5.22
CA MET A 311 -48.71 16.46 -4.00
C MET A 311 -48.00 15.45 -3.08
N SER A 312 -47.45 14.38 -3.65
CA SER A 312 -46.68 13.36 -2.91
C SER A 312 -45.41 13.93 -2.25
N ARG A 313 -44.73 14.89 -2.90
CA ARG A 313 -43.57 15.60 -2.33
C ARG A 313 -43.98 16.51 -1.17
N LYS A 314 -45.08 17.27 -1.27
CA LYS A 314 -45.61 18.09 -0.15
C LYS A 314 -45.99 17.21 1.05
N ARG A 315 -46.68 16.08 0.85
CA ARG A 315 -46.96 15.10 1.93
C ARG A 315 -45.71 14.51 2.60
N ARG A 316 -44.53 14.58 1.96
CA ARG A 316 -43.25 14.03 2.47
C ARG A 316 -42.26 15.11 2.95
N SER A 317 -42.57 16.39 2.85
CA SER A 317 -41.64 17.48 3.25
C SER A 317 -41.65 17.78 4.74
N GLY A 318 -42.78 17.53 5.44
CA GLY A 318 -42.97 17.82 6.87
C GLY A 318 -41.87 17.25 7.77
N GLY A 319 -41.14 18.14 8.47
CA GLY A 319 -39.97 17.79 9.27
C GLY A 319 -40.26 16.84 10.44
N MET A 320 -41.48 16.87 11.00
CA MET A 320 -41.88 16.04 12.13
C MET A 320 -41.89 14.55 11.79
N TYR A 321 -42.39 14.15 10.61
CA TYR A 321 -42.39 12.77 10.14
C TYR A 321 -40.97 12.22 9.97
N LYS A 322 -40.05 13.03 9.43
CA LYS A 322 -38.62 12.68 9.31
C LYS A 322 -37.95 12.51 10.68
N ARG A 323 -38.25 13.39 11.66
CA ARG A 323 -37.77 13.24 13.05
C ARG A 323 -38.31 11.98 13.72
N GLN A 324 -39.62 11.71 13.66
CA GLN A 324 -40.23 10.51 14.24
C GLN A 324 -39.65 9.22 13.65
N LYS A 325 -39.54 9.12 12.31
CA LYS A 325 -38.97 7.92 11.66
C LYS A 325 -37.49 7.72 11.99
N LYS A 326 -36.70 8.81 12.12
CA LYS A 326 -35.32 8.73 12.61
C LYS A 326 -35.27 8.22 14.06
N LEU A 327 -36.10 8.76 14.95
CA LEU A 327 -36.19 8.34 16.36
C LEU A 327 -36.59 6.86 16.51
N ALA A 328 -37.57 6.39 15.73
CA ALA A 328 -38.00 5.00 15.70
C ALA A 328 -36.88 4.06 15.23
N ASN A 329 -36.14 4.43 14.17
CA ASN A 329 -34.98 3.68 13.71
C ASN A 329 -33.86 3.65 14.75
N THR A 330 -33.56 4.76 15.43
CA THR A 330 -32.57 4.79 16.53
C THR A 330 -33.01 3.90 17.69
N ARG A 331 -34.29 3.96 18.11
CA ARG A 331 -34.84 3.06 19.15
C ARG A 331 -34.77 1.59 18.77
N ARG A 332 -35.02 1.24 17.50
CA ARG A 332 -34.88 -0.15 16.98
C ARG A 332 -33.41 -0.60 16.96
N SER A 333 -32.49 0.28 16.57
CA SER A 333 -31.04 0.03 16.62
C SER A 333 -30.57 -0.22 18.06
N LEU A 334 -30.97 0.66 19.00
CA LEU A 334 -30.64 0.52 20.43
C LEU A 334 -31.16 -0.79 21.01
N ARG A 335 -32.43 -1.16 20.79
CA ARG A 335 -32.97 -2.48 21.20
C ARG A 335 -32.20 -3.65 20.60
N THR A 336 -31.72 -3.53 19.36
CA THR A 336 -30.91 -4.57 18.70
C THR A 336 -29.53 -4.68 19.33
N ALA A 337 -28.90 -3.55 19.69
CA ALA A 337 -27.62 -3.51 20.39
C ALA A 337 -27.75 -4.08 21.82
N GLN A 338 -28.81 -3.71 22.57
CA GLN A 338 -29.11 -4.26 23.89
C GLN A 338 -29.33 -5.78 23.85
N LYS A 339 -30.06 -6.30 22.85
CA LYS A 339 -30.22 -7.76 22.70
C LYS A 339 -28.90 -8.47 22.35
N LYS A 340 -28.01 -7.84 21.57
CA LYS A 340 -26.66 -8.38 21.31
C LYS A 340 -25.79 -8.38 22.57
N LEU A 341 -25.85 -7.33 23.37
CA LEU A 341 -25.13 -7.25 24.65
C LEU A 341 -25.59 -8.35 25.61
N LEU A 342 -26.91 -8.50 25.80
CA LEU A 342 -27.48 -9.55 26.66
C LEU A 342 -27.12 -10.98 26.20
N ASN A 343 -27.03 -11.22 24.89
CA ASN A 343 -26.56 -12.50 24.36
C ASN A 343 -25.07 -12.71 24.67
N ALA A 344 -24.21 -11.71 24.44
CA ALA A 344 -22.78 -11.80 24.74
C ALA A 344 -22.50 -11.97 26.25
N GLU A 345 -23.30 -11.34 27.11
CA GLU A 345 -23.25 -11.52 28.58
C GLU A 345 -23.59 -12.96 28.98
N ARG A 346 -24.59 -13.58 28.34
CA ARG A 346 -24.95 -15.00 28.55
C ARG A 346 -23.88 -15.95 28.04
N GLU A 347 -23.34 -15.71 26.84
CA GLU A 347 -22.23 -16.49 26.26
C GLU A 347 -20.99 -16.42 27.16
N LEU A 348 -20.68 -15.23 27.69
CA LEU A 348 -19.58 -15.02 28.63
C LEU A 348 -19.82 -15.66 30.00
N ALA A 349 -21.06 -15.70 30.49
CA ALA A 349 -21.43 -16.44 31.70
C ALA A 349 -21.31 -17.96 31.50
N ALA A 350 -21.79 -18.50 30.39
CA ALA A 350 -21.67 -19.92 30.03
C ALA A 350 -20.20 -20.34 29.87
N MET A 351 -19.37 -19.53 29.18
CA MET A 351 -17.93 -19.78 29.08
C MET A 351 -17.23 -19.71 30.44
N ARG A 352 -17.66 -18.84 31.37
CA ARG A 352 -17.14 -18.81 32.74
C ARG A 352 -17.47 -20.10 33.51
N GLN A 353 -18.71 -20.58 33.45
CA GLN A 353 -19.10 -21.84 34.08
C GLN A 353 -18.35 -23.04 33.49
N ALA A 354 -18.25 -23.12 32.16
CA ALA A 354 -17.49 -24.17 31.47
C ALA A 354 -16.00 -24.15 31.88
N ASN A 355 -15.38 -22.97 31.99
CA ASN A 355 -13.99 -22.85 32.44
C ASN A 355 -13.82 -23.20 33.93
N GLN A 356 -14.82 -22.92 34.79
CA GLN A 356 -14.80 -23.34 36.19
C GLN A 356 -15.00 -24.86 36.39
N GLN A 357 -15.48 -25.58 35.37
CA GLN A 357 -15.65 -27.03 35.37
C GLN A 357 -14.41 -27.78 34.83
N ILE A 358 -13.42 -27.07 34.27
CA ILE A 358 -12.15 -27.67 33.85
C ILE A 358 -11.24 -27.80 35.07
N ALA A 359 -10.99 -29.03 35.52
CA ALA A 359 -10.02 -29.30 36.58
C ALA A 359 -8.59 -28.91 36.14
N ASP A 360 -7.80 -28.38 37.09
CA ASP A 360 -6.42 -27.93 36.84
C ASP A 360 -5.51 -29.05 36.30
N GLU A 361 -5.80 -30.31 36.61
CA GLU A 361 -5.11 -31.48 36.05
C GLU A 361 -5.22 -31.57 34.51
N VAL A 362 -6.40 -31.26 33.97
CA VAL A 362 -6.67 -31.25 32.52
C VAL A 362 -5.93 -30.08 31.85
N LEU A 363 -5.85 -28.94 32.54
CA LEU A 363 -5.04 -27.80 32.07
C LEU A 363 -3.54 -28.13 32.12
N GLY A 364 -3.07 -28.75 33.19
CA GLY A 364 -1.69 -29.22 33.34
C GLY A 364 -1.29 -30.24 32.28
N ALA A 365 -2.17 -31.19 31.94
CA ALA A 365 -1.96 -32.15 30.84
C ALA A 365 -1.86 -31.44 29.48
N ARG A 366 -2.74 -30.46 29.20
CA ARG A 366 -2.68 -29.66 27.97
C ARG A 366 -1.41 -28.80 27.89
N ILE A 367 -0.95 -28.23 29.01
CA ILE A 367 0.33 -27.52 29.07
C ILE A 367 1.49 -28.49 28.79
N LYS A 368 1.50 -29.68 29.40
CA LYS A 368 2.53 -30.72 29.15
C LYS A 368 2.62 -31.17 27.68
N SER A 369 1.54 -31.06 26.90
CA SER A 369 1.54 -31.37 25.46
C SER A 369 2.16 -30.28 24.56
N LEU A 370 2.50 -29.10 25.10
CA LEU A 370 3.22 -28.06 24.38
C LEU A 370 4.76 -28.26 24.48
N PRO A 371 5.55 -27.78 23.50
CA PRO A 371 7.01 -27.74 23.61
C PRO A 371 7.45 -27.01 24.88
N GLU A 372 8.49 -27.51 25.56
CA GLU A 372 8.95 -27.06 26.89
C GLU A 372 8.98 -25.52 27.07
N LYS A 373 9.64 -24.81 26.15
CA LYS A 373 9.73 -23.33 26.17
C LYS A 373 8.37 -22.63 26.08
N GLN A 374 7.39 -23.24 25.40
CA GLN A 374 6.02 -22.73 25.35
C GLN A 374 5.27 -23.00 26.65
N GLN A 375 5.53 -24.13 27.34
CA GLN A 375 4.93 -24.41 28.65
C GLN A 375 5.22 -23.30 29.65
N MET A 376 6.49 -22.90 29.74
CA MET A 376 6.97 -21.85 30.65
C MET A 376 6.33 -20.48 30.32
N ALA A 377 6.28 -20.12 29.04
CA ALA A 377 5.60 -18.90 28.58
C ALA A 377 4.10 -18.91 28.90
N VAL A 378 3.41 -20.05 28.71
CA VAL A 378 1.98 -20.22 29.00
C VAL A 378 1.69 -20.20 30.51
N ARG A 379 2.53 -20.84 31.34
CA ARG A 379 2.48 -20.72 32.81
C ARG A 379 2.57 -19.26 33.25
N ALA A 380 3.55 -18.52 32.71
CA ALA A 380 3.70 -17.09 33.01
C ALA A 380 2.48 -16.26 32.55
N CYS A 381 1.85 -16.61 31.43
CA CYS A 381 0.59 -15.98 31.00
C CYS A 381 -0.57 -16.26 31.97
N PHE A 382 -0.74 -17.49 32.46
CA PHE A 382 -1.78 -17.81 33.44
C PHE A 382 -1.52 -17.15 34.79
N GLU A 383 -0.30 -17.20 35.31
CA GLU A 383 0.05 -16.54 36.58
C GLU A 383 -0.13 -15.02 36.52
N ALA A 384 0.24 -14.39 35.41
CA ALA A 384 -0.02 -12.96 35.21
C ALA A 384 -1.51 -12.61 35.12
N ALA A 385 -2.36 -13.55 34.66
CA ALA A 385 -3.80 -13.36 34.57
C ALA A 385 -4.53 -13.53 35.92
N THR A 386 -4.01 -14.36 36.84
CA THR A 386 -4.56 -14.47 38.21
C THR A 386 -4.17 -13.28 39.10
N ARG A 387 -3.02 -12.64 38.84
CA ARG A 387 -2.50 -11.52 39.63
C ARG A 387 -3.14 -10.18 39.25
N LYS A 388 -3.50 -9.36 40.26
CA LYS A 388 -3.96 -7.96 40.06
C LYS A 388 -2.93 -7.04 39.39
N SER A 389 -1.64 -7.42 39.40
CA SER A 389 -0.53 -6.71 38.78
C SER A 389 0.62 -7.67 38.50
N THR A 390 1.37 -7.45 37.42
CA THR A 390 2.61 -8.19 37.11
C THR A 390 3.85 -7.63 37.82
N SER A 391 3.70 -6.58 38.64
CA SER A 391 4.76 -6.12 39.53
C SER A 391 5.08 -7.19 40.59
N GLY A 392 6.37 -7.42 40.87
CA GLY A 392 6.79 -8.46 41.82
C GLY A 392 6.52 -9.89 41.37
N MET A 393 6.18 -10.13 40.10
CA MET A 393 6.06 -11.48 39.55
C MET A 393 7.42 -12.19 39.54
N LEU A 394 7.41 -13.45 40.02
CA LEU A 394 8.53 -14.37 39.93
C LEU A 394 8.47 -15.12 38.59
N TYR A 395 9.59 -15.71 38.17
CA TYR A 395 9.71 -16.42 36.91
C TYR A 395 10.69 -17.58 37.11
N GLU A 396 10.43 -18.72 36.44
CA GLU A 396 11.35 -19.86 36.34
C GLU A 396 12.69 -19.40 35.75
N LYS A 397 13.82 -19.93 36.24
CA LYS A 397 15.19 -19.44 35.87
C LYS A 397 15.50 -19.68 34.40
N GLU A 398 14.92 -20.76 33.89
CA GLU A 398 14.98 -21.26 32.52
C GLU A 398 14.26 -20.27 31.59
N TRP A 399 13.14 -19.68 32.04
CA TRP A 399 12.42 -18.64 31.30
C TRP A 399 13.14 -17.28 31.37
N ILE A 400 13.77 -16.96 32.50
CA ILE A 400 14.68 -15.82 32.59
C ILE A 400 15.82 -15.97 31.57
N LEU A 401 16.45 -17.14 31.47
CA LEU A 401 17.52 -17.41 30.51
C LEU A 401 17.05 -17.23 29.05
N GLU A 402 15.91 -17.81 28.68
CA GLU A 402 15.34 -17.62 27.34
C GLU A 402 15.00 -16.14 27.08
N CYS A 403 14.51 -15.41 28.08
CA CYS A 403 14.26 -13.96 27.99
C CYS A 403 15.55 -13.14 27.85
N VAL A 404 16.67 -13.53 28.47
CA VAL A 404 17.99 -12.94 28.24
C VAL A 404 18.43 -13.20 26.79
N LEU A 405 18.34 -14.44 26.30
CA LEU A 405 18.71 -14.81 24.93
C LEU A 405 17.86 -14.11 23.87
N LEU A 406 16.54 -13.99 24.08
CA LEU A 406 15.62 -13.23 23.22
C LEU A 406 15.98 -11.74 23.21
N ARG A 407 16.33 -11.17 24.37
CA ARG A 407 16.79 -9.78 24.48
C ARG A 407 18.13 -9.57 23.77
N MET A 408 19.08 -10.52 23.89
CA MET A 408 20.37 -10.44 23.20
C MET A 408 20.20 -10.45 21.67
N ARG A 409 19.28 -11.29 21.15
CA ARG A 409 18.96 -11.32 19.71
C ARG A 409 18.28 -10.04 19.22
N SER A 410 17.35 -9.46 19.97
CA SER A 410 16.76 -8.15 19.63
C SER A 410 16.17 -7.41 20.83
N PRO A 411 16.88 -6.40 21.39
CA PRO A 411 16.37 -5.59 22.49
C PRO A 411 15.12 -4.77 22.09
N LYS A 412 15.04 -4.35 20.81
CA LYS A 412 13.87 -3.64 20.25
C LYS A 412 12.63 -4.54 20.30
N LEU A 413 12.71 -5.75 19.75
CA LEU A 413 11.60 -6.71 19.69
C LEU A 413 11.17 -7.16 21.09
N TYR A 414 12.12 -7.46 21.96
CA TYR A 414 11.84 -7.83 23.35
C TYR A 414 11.02 -6.76 24.09
N GLU A 415 11.43 -5.49 24.02
CA GLU A 415 10.67 -4.40 24.65
C GLU A 415 9.33 -4.13 23.95
N GLN A 416 9.21 -4.39 22.64
CA GLN A 416 7.92 -4.30 21.93
C GLN A 416 6.94 -5.37 22.41
N LEU A 417 7.32 -6.65 22.37
CA LEU A 417 6.49 -7.78 22.83
C LEU A 417 6.02 -7.57 24.28
N ARG A 418 6.92 -7.10 25.14
CA ARG A 418 6.65 -6.78 26.56
C ARG A 418 5.68 -5.61 26.72
N LYS A 419 5.84 -4.52 25.95
CA LYS A 419 4.94 -3.34 26.01
C LYS A 419 3.56 -3.61 25.43
N GLN A 420 3.49 -4.38 24.35
CA GLN A 420 2.25 -4.81 23.71
C GLN A 420 1.55 -5.96 24.46
N LYS A 421 2.16 -6.50 25.52
CA LYS A 421 1.68 -7.65 26.31
C LYS A 421 1.39 -8.91 25.48
N VAL A 422 2.16 -9.10 24.39
CA VAL A 422 2.06 -10.30 23.54
C VAL A 422 2.56 -11.55 24.28
N LEU A 423 3.56 -11.36 25.15
CA LEU A 423 4.08 -12.36 26.08
C LEU A 423 4.35 -11.70 27.44
N ILE A 424 4.26 -12.48 28.52
CA ILE A 424 4.64 -12.02 29.86
C ILE A 424 6.16 -12.12 30.02
N LEU A 425 6.81 -11.01 29.68
CA LEU A 425 8.27 -10.88 29.64
C LEU A 425 8.79 -10.04 30.84
N PRO A 426 9.82 -10.50 31.56
CA PRO A 426 10.49 -9.73 32.62
C PRO A 426 10.92 -8.32 32.18
N SER A 427 10.94 -7.36 33.12
CA SER A 427 11.49 -6.02 32.86
C SER A 427 13.00 -6.07 32.57
N ARG A 428 13.52 -5.02 31.89
CA ARG A 428 14.97 -4.79 31.77
C ARG A 428 15.68 -4.89 33.12
N THR A 429 15.13 -4.29 34.17
CA THR A 429 15.70 -4.31 35.53
C THR A 429 15.69 -5.70 36.16
N CYS A 430 14.67 -6.52 35.91
CA CYS A 430 14.63 -7.91 36.36
C CYS A 430 15.71 -8.74 35.68
N LEU A 431 15.83 -8.64 34.34
CA LEU A 431 16.90 -9.32 33.60
C LEU A 431 18.30 -8.87 34.05
N GLN A 432 18.52 -7.55 34.21
CA GLN A 432 19.80 -7.01 34.70
C GLN A 432 20.16 -7.52 36.10
N ARG A 433 19.17 -7.72 36.98
CA ARG A 433 19.39 -8.32 38.32
C ARG A 433 19.84 -9.78 38.22
N TYR A 434 19.29 -10.56 37.29
CA TYR A 434 19.72 -11.93 37.04
C TYR A 434 21.07 -12.01 36.32
N THR A 435 21.35 -11.15 35.35
CA THR A 435 22.69 -11.15 34.69
C THR A 435 23.80 -10.66 35.62
N ARG A 436 23.50 -9.85 36.64
CA ARG A 436 24.48 -9.35 37.63
C ARG A 436 25.16 -10.47 38.44
N SER A 437 24.60 -11.68 38.54
CA SER A 437 25.27 -12.81 39.20
C SER A 437 26.41 -13.41 38.37
N PHE A 438 26.44 -13.17 37.05
CA PHE A 438 27.49 -13.64 36.16
C PHE A 438 28.66 -12.67 36.20
N LYS A 439 29.77 -13.07 36.82
CA LYS A 439 31.02 -12.29 36.82
C LYS A 439 31.67 -12.35 35.42
N SER A 440 31.49 -11.31 34.62
CA SER A 440 32.28 -11.05 33.42
C SER A 440 33.61 -10.39 33.80
N GLY A 441 34.57 -11.20 34.28
CA GLY A 441 35.96 -10.78 34.44
C GLY A 441 36.81 -11.19 33.24
N PHE A 442 37.97 -10.57 33.09
CA PHE A 442 39.04 -11.07 32.22
C PHE A 442 39.69 -12.32 32.85
N GLY A 443 40.50 -13.03 32.06
CA GLY A 443 41.08 -14.32 32.43
C GLY A 443 40.30 -15.54 31.97
N PHE A 444 40.77 -16.72 32.39
CA PHE A 444 40.12 -18.01 32.16
C PHE A 444 38.98 -18.25 33.16
N ASN A 445 37.75 -18.39 32.67
CA ASN A 445 36.59 -18.54 33.55
C ASN A 445 36.41 -20.00 34.00
N LYS A 446 36.84 -20.31 35.23
CA LYS A 446 36.71 -21.64 35.84
C LYS A 446 35.29 -22.24 35.76
N ALA A 447 34.23 -21.42 35.80
CA ALA A 447 32.86 -21.93 35.68
C ALA A 447 32.55 -22.47 34.27
N VAL A 448 33.18 -21.92 33.22
CA VAL A 448 33.07 -22.43 31.85
C VAL A 448 33.82 -23.75 31.72
N PHE A 449 35.06 -23.84 32.22
CA PHE A 449 35.81 -25.11 32.20
C PHE A 449 35.13 -26.21 33.01
N ASN A 450 34.54 -25.90 34.17
CA ASN A 450 33.75 -26.87 34.94
C ASN A 450 32.50 -27.34 34.18
N ALA A 451 31.81 -26.44 33.45
CA ALA A 451 30.65 -26.81 32.63
C ALA A 451 31.06 -27.65 31.40
N LEU A 452 32.21 -27.34 30.78
CA LEU A 452 32.82 -28.16 29.73
C LEU A 452 33.17 -29.56 30.26
N ALA A 453 33.84 -29.66 31.40
CA ALA A 453 34.23 -30.93 32.05
C ALA A 453 33.05 -31.81 32.49
N ILE A 454 31.83 -31.26 32.52
CA ILE A 454 30.58 -32.03 32.63
C ILE A 454 30.15 -32.48 31.23
N LYS A 455 29.97 -31.53 30.31
CA LYS A 455 29.48 -31.77 28.93
C LYS A 455 30.34 -32.78 28.14
N THR A 456 31.67 -32.74 28.29
CA THR A 456 32.60 -33.60 27.53
C THR A 456 32.50 -35.08 27.88
N LYS A 457 31.90 -35.43 29.03
CA LYS A 457 31.62 -36.83 29.42
C LYS A 457 30.54 -37.47 28.53
N ASP A 458 29.57 -36.67 28.12
CA ASP A 458 28.44 -37.08 27.27
C ASP A 458 28.74 -36.88 25.77
N MET A 459 29.98 -36.49 25.42
CA MET A 459 30.41 -36.24 24.04
C MET A 459 31.28 -37.37 23.50
N ASP A 460 31.06 -37.74 22.24
CA ASP A 460 31.95 -38.63 21.50
C ASP A 460 33.39 -38.06 21.41
N ILE A 461 34.37 -38.94 21.27
CA ILE A 461 35.81 -38.61 21.25
C ILE A 461 36.12 -37.69 20.07
N SER A 462 35.64 -37.99 18.86
CA SER A 462 35.91 -37.17 17.66
C SER A 462 35.40 -35.73 17.81
N SER A 463 34.28 -35.54 18.50
CA SER A 463 33.64 -34.24 18.73
C SER A 463 34.31 -33.43 19.86
N ARG A 464 35.32 -34.01 20.51
CA ARG A 464 36.20 -33.34 21.49
C ARG A 464 37.55 -32.92 20.91
N HIS A 465 37.92 -33.40 19.72
CA HIS A 465 39.13 -32.98 19.00
C HIS A 465 38.93 -31.64 18.26
N GLY A 466 39.99 -30.85 18.19
CA GLY A 466 39.93 -29.49 17.65
C GLY A 466 41.19 -28.67 17.95
N GLY A 467 41.03 -27.37 18.12
CA GLY A 467 42.15 -26.47 18.38
C GLY A 467 41.77 -25.13 18.97
N ILE A 468 42.79 -24.39 19.40
CA ILE A 468 42.64 -23.05 19.99
C ILE A 468 42.93 -22.01 18.92
N ILE A 469 41.95 -21.15 18.67
CA ILE A 469 42.07 -19.97 17.81
C ILE A 469 42.11 -18.73 18.71
N PHE A 470 43.00 -17.78 18.41
CA PHE A 470 43.04 -16.50 19.12
C PHE A 470 43.39 -15.33 18.20
N ASP A 471 42.89 -14.14 18.53
CA ASP A 471 43.13 -12.91 17.78
C ASP A 471 43.02 -11.66 18.69
N GLU A 472 43.64 -10.55 18.27
CA GLU A 472 43.66 -9.27 18.99
C GLU A 472 42.72 -8.26 18.31
N MET A 473 41.72 -7.78 19.05
CA MET A 473 40.80 -6.72 18.59
C MET A 473 41.16 -5.37 19.21
N LYS A 474 41.24 -4.32 18.38
CA LYS A 474 41.40 -2.95 18.86
C LYS A 474 40.12 -2.50 19.60
N LEU A 475 40.30 -1.99 20.81
CA LEU A 475 39.25 -1.39 21.64
C LEU A 475 39.40 0.14 21.67
N ALA A 476 38.36 0.82 22.16
CA ALA A 476 38.45 2.22 22.56
C ALA A 476 38.78 2.29 24.05
N GLU A 477 39.80 3.06 24.42
CA GLU A 477 40.14 3.32 25.83
C GLU A 477 38.94 3.95 26.54
N HIS A 478 38.35 3.24 27.51
CA HIS A 478 37.12 3.67 28.19
C HIS A 478 37.03 3.07 29.59
N PHE A 479 37.03 3.93 30.61
CA PHE A 479 36.81 3.52 32.00
C PHE A 479 35.31 3.38 32.32
N ASN A 480 34.93 2.29 32.98
CA ASN A 480 33.56 2.06 33.45
C ASN A 480 33.58 1.79 34.96
N VAL A 481 32.68 2.42 35.73
CA VAL A 481 32.56 2.14 37.17
C VAL A 481 31.45 1.11 37.37
N SER A 482 31.83 -0.07 37.86
CA SER A 482 30.90 -1.15 38.11
C SER A 482 29.92 -0.81 39.25
N ALA A 483 28.79 -1.51 39.30
CA ALA A 483 27.83 -1.40 40.41
C ALA A 483 28.35 -1.96 41.76
N ALA A 484 29.63 -2.33 41.85
CA ALA A 484 30.37 -2.66 43.06
C ALA A 484 31.48 -1.63 43.40
N GLY A 485 31.60 -0.53 42.64
CA GLY A 485 32.62 0.50 42.84
C GLY A 485 34.00 0.19 42.22
N THR A 486 34.16 -0.97 41.58
CA THR A 486 35.40 -1.31 40.86
C THR A 486 35.47 -0.55 39.53
N VAL A 487 36.63 0.00 39.20
CA VAL A 487 36.87 0.64 37.89
C VAL A 487 37.39 -0.41 36.91
N GLU A 488 36.64 -0.60 35.83
CA GLU A 488 36.94 -1.45 34.68
C GLU A 488 37.56 -0.60 33.55
N GLY A 489 38.39 -1.19 32.69
CA GLY A 489 39.04 -0.51 31.56
C GLY A 489 40.57 -0.50 31.57
N PHE A 490 41.19 -1.10 32.59
CA PHE A 490 42.65 -1.31 32.66
C PHE A 490 43.10 -2.59 31.95
N VAL A 491 44.41 -2.76 31.81
CA VAL A 491 45.05 -4.01 31.36
C VAL A 491 44.83 -5.13 32.39
N ASP A 492 44.35 -6.28 31.91
CA ASP A 492 44.09 -7.46 32.71
C ASP A 492 44.37 -8.73 31.88
N LEU A 493 45.56 -9.28 32.13
CA LEU A 493 46.04 -10.58 31.66
C LEU A 493 45.78 -11.68 32.71
N GLY A 494 44.80 -11.48 33.59
CA GLY A 494 44.45 -12.37 34.69
C GLY A 494 45.59 -12.52 35.70
N LYS A 495 46.07 -13.76 35.87
CA LYS A 495 47.17 -14.09 36.80
C LYS A 495 48.50 -13.44 36.43
N PHE A 496 48.67 -13.07 35.15
CA PHE A 496 49.96 -12.64 34.60
C PHE A 496 50.09 -11.11 34.47
N THR A 497 49.09 -10.33 34.91
CA THR A 497 49.08 -8.87 34.87
C THR A 497 50.21 -8.30 35.75
N GLN A 498 51.20 -7.66 35.12
CA GLN A 498 52.31 -7.01 35.83
C GLN A 498 51.77 -5.83 36.66
N GLU A 499 52.42 -5.46 37.76
CA GLU A 499 51.84 -4.43 38.66
C GLU A 499 51.79 -3.05 38.00
N GLU A 500 52.77 -2.75 37.13
CA GLU A 500 52.83 -1.60 36.23
C GLU A 500 51.65 -1.51 35.25
N ASP A 501 51.14 -2.67 34.80
CA ASP A 501 50.03 -2.73 33.85
C ASP A 501 48.67 -2.45 34.52
N ARG A 502 48.51 -2.73 35.82
CA ARG A 502 47.20 -2.65 36.52
C ARG A 502 46.59 -1.25 36.58
N THR A 503 47.39 -0.20 36.44
CA THR A 503 46.95 1.21 36.39
C THR A 503 46.87 1.75 34.95
N THR A 504 47.24 0.94 33.97
CA THR A 504 47.39 1.34 32.57
C THR A 504 46.07 1.08 31.80
N PRO A 505 45.54 2.06 31.03
CA PRO A 505 44.33 1.85 30.22
C PRO A 505 44.57 0.80 29.13
N ALA A 506 43.61 -0.10 28.94
CA ALA A 506 43.64 -1.06 27.84
C ALA A 506 43.03 -0.48 26.56
N ASP A 507 43.70 -0.74 25.44
CA ASP A 507 43.30 -0.31 24.10
C ASP A 507 43.16 -1.49 23.11
N HIS A 508 43.43 -2.73 23.56
CA HIS A 508 43.19 -3.97 22.83
C HIS A 508 42.55 -5.02 23.74
N GLY A 509 41.84 -5.96 23.13
CA GLY A 509 41.31 -7.17 23.76
C GLY A 509 41.78 -8.41 23.03
N MET A 510 42.27 -9.40 23.77
CA MET A 510 42.64 -10.73 23.26
C MET A 510 41.53 -11.73 23.61
N VAL A 511 41.08 -12.51 22.64
CA VAL A 511 40.08 -13.57 22.83
C VAL A 511 40.68 -14.91 22.43
N MET A 512 40.62 -15.90 23.33
CA MET A 512 41.00 -17.28 23.06
C MET A 512 39.76 -18.16 23.03
N MET A 513 39.58 -18.94 21.96
CA MET A 513 38.41 -19.79 21.75
C MET A 513 38.80 -21.19 21.25
N PHE A 514 38.03 -22.20 21.66
CA PHE A 514 38.11 -23.56 21.13
C PHE A 514 37.21 -23.70 19.90
N GLN A 515 37.78 -24.28 18.84
CA GLN A 515 37.11 -24.68 17.61
C GLN A 515 37.24 -26.21 17.46
N PRO A 516 36.16 -27.00 17.58
CA PRO A 516 36.18 -28.42 17.27
C PRO A 516 36.40 -28.66 15.78
N PHE A 517 36.92 -29.84 15.41
CA PHE A 517 36.86 -30.31 14.02
C PHE A 517 35.45 -30.77 13.61
N GLN A 518 34.70 -31.36 14.56
CA GLN A 518 33.37 -31.91 14.32
C GLN A 518 32.31 -31.20 15.17
N GLY A 519 31.33 -30.60 14.50
CA GLY A 519 30.15 -29.97 15.10
C GLY A 519 30.13 -28.45 14.97
N ASP A 520 28.94 -27.88 14.74
CA ASP A 520 28.71 -26.43 14.65
C ASP A 520 28.56 -25.80 16.05
N TRP A 521 29.67 -25.76 16.78
CA TRP A 521 29.77 -25.06 18.06
C TRP A 521 31.18 -24.49 18.25
N THR A 522 31.30 -23.40 19.01
CA THR A 522 32.57 -22.84 19.46
C THR A 522 32.43 -22.37 20.90
N GLN A 523 33.55 -22.24 21.63
CA GLN A 523 33.52 -21.79 23.02
C GLN A 523 34.68 -20.83 23.30
N ILE A 524 34.36 -19.63 23.80
CA ILE A 524 35.36 -18.72 24.35
C ILE A 524 35.90 -19.31 25.65
N LEU A 525 37.21 -19.50 25.72
CA LEU A 525 37.95 -20.07 26.85
C LEU A 525 38.40 -18.99 27.83
N GLY A 526 38.91 -17.87 27.29
CA GLY A 526 39.40 -16.73 28.04
C GLY A 526 39.35 -15.44 27.23
N VAL A 527 39.22 -14.32 27.93
CA VAL A 527 39.24 -12.97 27.35
C VAL A 527 40.18 -12.13 28.22
N PHE A 528 41.04 -11.34 27.60
CA PHE A 528 42.05 -10.52 28.27
C PHE A 528 42.04 -9.10 27.69
N SER A 529 42.49 -8.11 28.45
CA SER A 529 42.70 -6.74 27.97
C SER A 529 44.18 -6.37 28.04
N SER A 530 44.68 -5.65 27.04
CA SER A 530 46.09 -5.26 26.93
C SER A 530 46.25 -3.82 26.45
N LYS A 531 47.43 -3.25 26.70
CA LYS A 531 47.88 -2.00 26.06
C LYS A 531 48.89 -2.34 24.98
N GLY A 532 48.53 -2.05 23.74
CA GLY A 532 49.17 -2.65 22.57
C GLY A 532 49.03 -4.17 22.55
N ASN A 533 49.87 -4.77 21.70
CA ASN A 533 49.89 -6.20 21.41
C ASN A 533 50.58 -6.96 22.56
N ILE A 534 50.13 -8.17 22.85
CA ILE A 534 50.68 -8.96 23.97
C ILE A 534 52.12 -9.42 23.65
N LYS A 535 53.05 -9.15 24.59
CA LYS A 535 54.46 -9.59 24.51
C LYS A 535 54.52 -11.11 24.27
N ALA A 536 55.34 -11.55 23.31
CA ALA A 536 55.35 -12.93 22.80
C ALA A 536 55.51 -14.02 23.89
N GLU A 537 56.38 -13.79 24.88
CA GLU A 537 56.56 -14.70 26.02
C GLU A 537 55.32 -14.81 26.92
N MET A 538 54.57 -13.71 27.05
CA MET A 538 53.34 -13.67 27.84
C MET A 538 52.20 -14.37 27.11
N LEU A 539 52.12 -14.16 25.79
CA LEU A 539 51.20 -14.88 24.93
C LEU A 539 51.46 -16.39 24.95
N ALA A 540 52.72 -16.82 24.99
CA ALA A 540 53.08 -18.22 25.13
C ALA A 540 52.56 -18.84 26.46
N LYS A 541 52.68 -18.10 27.58
CA LYS A 541 52.17 -18.51 28.90
C LYS A 541 50.65 -18.61 28.92
N LEU A 542 49.95 -17.62 28.35
CA LEU A 542 48.49 -17.61 28.21
C LEU A 542 48.00 -18.78 27.34
N LEU A 543 48.62 -19.01 26.18
CA LEU A 543 48.29 -20.12 25.29
C LEU A 543 48.52 -21.48 25.98
N LEU A 544 49.63 -21.64 26.71
CA LEU A 544 49.90 -22.87 27.44
C LEU A 544 48.87 -23.12 28.54
N GLU A 545 48.47 -22.11 29.32
CA GLU A 545 47.37 -22.27 30.28
C GLU A 545 46.04 -22.62 29.59
N ALA A 546 45.74 -22.03 28.42
CA ALA A 546 44.54 -22.36 27.65
C ALA A 546 44.52 -23.83 27.17
N ILE A 547 45.67 -24.37 26.74
CA ILE A 547 45.82 -25.79 26.36
C ILE A 547 45.59 -26.68 27.59
N LEU A 548 46.30 -26.41 28.69
CA LEU A 548 46.22 -27.22 29.92
C LEU A 548 44.79 -27.26 30.50
N LEU A 549 44.09 -26.12 30.53
CA LEU A 549 42.72 -26.05 31.05
C LEU A 549 41.69 -26.71 30.11
N SER A 550 41.90 -26.65 28.78
CA SER A 550 41.03 -27.32 27.80
C SER A 550 41.13 -28.84 27.91
N GLU A 551 42.35 -29.36 27.99
CA GLU A 551 42.64 -30.79 28.16
C GLU A 551 42.13 -31.32 29.51
N GLN A 552 42.29 -30.55 30.59
CA GLN A 552 41.69 -30.87 31.90
C GLN A 552 40.15 -30.88 31.87
N ALA A 553 39.53 -30.12 30.97
CA ALA A 553 38.09 -30.15 30.73
C ALA A 553 37.66 -31.23 29.71
N GLY A 554 38.58 -32.08 29.24
CA GLY A 554 38.30 -33.17 28.30
C GLY A 554 38.10 -32.72 26.86
N LEU A 555 38.64 -31.56 26.46
CA LEU A 555 38.75 -31.12 25.06
C LEU A 555 40.18 -31.35 24.58
N PHE A 556 40.34 -32.06 23.46
CA PHE A 556 41.65 -32.36 22.89
C PHE A 556 42.09 -31.22 21.96
N VAL A 557 43.28 -30.68 22.22
CA VAL A 557 43.84 -29.53 21.50
C VAL A 557 44.94 -30.01 20.55
N ASP A 558 44.55 -30.32 19.32
CA ASP A 558 45.44 -30.86 18.30
C ASP A 558 46.11 -29.75 17.47
N PHE A 559 45.54 -28.54 17.42
CA PHE A 559 46.14 -27.39 16.75
C PHE A 559 45.97 -26.04 17.49
N VAL A 560 46.82 -25.08 17.11
CA VAL A 560 46.74 -23.65 17.45
C VAL A 560 46.68 -22.85 16.15
N SER A 561 45.82 -21.82 16.07
CA SER A 561 45.76 -20.90 14.94
C SER A 561 45.70 -19.43 15.36
N CYS A 562 46.46 -18.60 14.66
CA CYS A 562 46.48 -17.14 14.83
C CYS A 562 46.88 -16.43 13.52
N ASP A 563 46.92 -15.10 13.56
CA ASP A 563 47.36 -14.28 12.43
C ASP A 563 48.89 -14.40 12.15
N GLY A 564 49.33 -13.75 11.06
CA GLY A 564 50.72 -13.69 10.64
C GLY A 564 51.56 -12.57 11.27
N ALA A 565 51.23 -12.07 12.46
CA ALA A 565 51.98 -10.98 13.09
C ALA A 565 53.39 -11.38 13.59
N THR A 566 54.25 -10.39 13.79
CA THR A 566 55.65 -10.62 14.21
C THR A 566 55.78 -11.07 15.66
N TRP A 567 54.91 -10.61 16.56
CA TRP A 567 54.85 -11.11 17.95
C TRP A 567 54.29 -12.53 18.00
N ASN A 568 53.24 -12.84 17.23
CA ASN A 568 52.69 -14.20 17.09
C ASN A 568 53.74 -15.19 16.54
N ARG A 569 54.46 -14.83 15.48
CA ARG A 569 55.64 -15.61 15.00
C ARG A 569 56.76 -15.75 16.04
N SER A 570 56.92 -14.79 16.95
CA SER A 570 57.91 -14.90 18.01
C SER A 570 57.44 -15.80 19.16
N MET A 571 56.14 -15.84 19.45
CA MET A 571 55.54 -16.80 20.36
C MET A 571 55.69 -18.23 19.82
N TRP A 572 55.49 -18.44 18.52
CA TRP A 572 55.72 -19.74 17.87
C TRP A 572 57.14 -20.26 18.10
N ARG A 573 58.16 -19.41 17.97
CA ARG A 573 59.56 -19.78 18.28
C ARG A 573 59.77 -20.21 19.72
N SER A 574 59.02 -19.65 20.68
CA SER A 574 59.06 -20.06 22.08
C SER A 574 58.54 -21.50 22.30
N PHE A 575 57.72 -22.01 21.39
CA PHE A 575 57.33 -23.43 21.32
C PHE A 575 58.24 -24.28 20.42
N GLY A 576 59.34 -23.73 19.86
CA GLY A 576 60.22 -24.44 18.92
C GLY A 576 59.68 -24.52 17.48
N ILE A 577 58.59 -23.84 17.17
CA ILE A 577 57.99 -23.76 15.83
C ILE A 577 58.74 -22.70 15.01
N GLY A 578 59.07 -23.02 13.76
CA GLY A 578 59.82 -22.11 12.90
C GLY A 578 60.07 -22.65 11.50
N ALA A 579 60.37 -21.74 10.57
CA ALA A 579 60.68 -22.06 9.18
C ALA A 579 61.97 -21.35 8.74
N SER A 580 62.75 -22.05 7.93
CA SER A 580 63.93 -21.57 7.20
C SER A 580 63.81 -22.02 5.74
N SER A 581 64.72 -21.58 4.88
CA SER A 581 64.80 -22.04 3.48
C SER A 581 65.12 -23.53 3.32
N VAL A 582 65.58 -24.21 4.39
CA VAL A 582 66.04 -25.61 4.36
C VAL A 582 65.14 -26.54 5.20
N LYS A 583 64.50 -26.02 6.26
CA LYS A 583 63.68 -26.82 7.18
C LYS A 583 62.52 -26.00 7.77
N THR A 584 61.35 -26.63 7.81
CA THR A 584 60.13 -26.13 8.46
C THR A 584 59.67 -27.09 9.55
N THR A 585 59.50 -26.58 10.76
CA THR A 585 58.93 -27.28 11.92
C THR A 585 57.57 -26.66 12.23
N CYS A 586 56.48 -27.38 11.94
CA CYS A 586 55.09 -26.92 12.08
C CYS A 586 54.31 -27.60 13.23
N ASN A 587 54.94 -28.50 13.98
CA ASN A 587 54.36 -29.18 15.13
C ASN A 587 55.41 -29.49 16.20
N VAL A 588 54.94 -29.72 17.43
CA VAL A 588 55.73 -30.21 18.56
C VAL A 588 55.00 -31.33 19.30
N THR A 589 55.69 -32.03 20.20
CA THR A 589 55.05 -32.97 21.13
C THR A 589 54.05 -32.24 22.03
N HIS A 590 52.85 -32.79 22.19
CA HIS A 590 51.76 -32.14 22.92
C HIS A 590 52.04 -32.10 24.45
N PRO A 591 51.85 -30.95 25.14
CA PRO A 591 52.36 -30.75 26.50
C PRO A 591 51.66 -31.56 27.60
N VAL A 592 50.46 -32.11 27.35
CA VAL A 592 49.74 -32.99 28.30
C VAL A 592 49.94 -34.47 27.96
N ASP A 593 50.30 -34.78 26.71
CA ASP A 593 50.22 -36.13 26.15
C ASP A 593 51.38 -36.35 25.17
N PRO A 594 52.46 -37.03 25.59
CA PRO A 594 53.62 -37.27 24.73
C PRO A 594 53.35 -38.08 23.46
N SER A 595 52.20 -38.77 23.36
CA SER A 595 51.83 -39.53 22.16
C SER A 595 51.29 -38.63 21.04
N ARG A 596 50.69 -37.48 21.38
CA ARG A 596 50.10 -36.54 20.42
C ARG A 596 51.08 -35.45 19.98
N LYS A 597 50.71 -34.78 18.88
CA LYS A 597 51.40 -33.59 18.34
C LYS A 597 50.47 -32.39 18.38
N LEU A 598 51.02 -31.25 18.78
CA LEU A 598 50.37 -29.94 18.72
C LEU A 598 50.84 -29.22 17.46
N HIS A 599 49.92 -28.95 16.55
CA HIS A 599 50.19 -28.32 15.26
C HIS A 599 50.00 -26.80 15.33
N PHE A 600 50.85 -26.02 14.67
CA PHE A 600 50.74 -24.56 14.60
C PHE A 600 50.44 -24.11 13.17
N CYS A 601 49.29 -23.46 13.01
CA CYS A 601 48.72 -23.02 11.74
C CYS A 601 48.57 -21.50 11.71
N SER A 602 48.67 -20.89 10.53
CA SER A 602 48.39 -19.46 10.33
C SER A 602 47.02 -19.30 9.67
N ASP A 603 46.32 -18.19 9.94
CA ASP A 603 45.11 -17.78 9.20
C ASP A 603 45.39 -17.75 7.68
N PHE A 604 44.89 -18.76 6.96
CA PHE A 604 45.09 -18.90 5.52
C PHE A 604 44.49 -17.73 4.72
N PRO A 605 43.25 -17.28 4.98
CA PRO A 605 42.77 -15.95 4.56
C PRO A 605 43.72 -14.77 4.81
N HIS A 606 44.48 -14.74 5.92
CA HIS A 606 45.52 -13.73 6.14
C HIS A 606 46.69 -13.90 5.17
N LEU A 607 47.20 -15.13 5.02
CA LEU A 607 48.29 -15.42 4.07
C LEU A 607 47.94 -15.01 2.64
N VAL A 608 46.72 -15.33 2.16
CA VAL A 608 46.25 -14.95 0.82
C VAL A 608 46.14 -13.42 0.66
N LYS A 609 45.70 -12.69 1.70
CA LYS A 609 45.76 -11.22 1.72
C LYS A 609 47.19 -10.69 1.64
N CYS A 610 48.15 -11.30 2.37
CA CYS A 610 49.56 -10.92 2.32
C CYS A 610 50.17 -11.16 0.93
N VAL A 611 49.95 -12.32 0.33
CA VAL A 611 50.40 -12.65 -1.03
C VAL A 611 49.82 -11.65 -2.04
N ARG A 612 48.52 -11.35 -1.99
CA ARG A 612 47.89 -10.31 -2.83
C ARG A 612 48.53 -8.95 -2.60
N ASN A 613 48.70 -8.54 -1.35
CA ASN A 613 49.21 -7.20 -1.02
C ASN A 613 50.66 -7.03 -1.49
N SER A 614 51.50 -8.08 -1.41
CA SER A 614 52.85 -8.08 -1.96
C SER A 614 52.83 -8.02 -3.49
N PHE A 615 52.11 -8.93 -4.14
CA PHE A 615 51.97 -9.02 -5.61
C PHE A 615 51.54 -7.68 -6.23
N VAL A 616 50.52 -7.04 -5.65
CA VAL A 616 49.99 -5.73 -6.07
C VAL A 616 50.95 -4.56 -5.82
N SER A 617 51.99 -4.73 -5.00
CA SER A 617 52.94 -3.65 -4.64
C SER A 617 54.33 -3.79 -5.26
N THR A 618 54.79 -5.01 -5.55
CA THR A 618 56.13 -5.31 -6.05
C THR A 618 56.16 -6.28 -7.22
N GLY A 619 55.07 -7.01 -7.49
CA GLY A 619 55.10 -8.28 -8.22
C GLY A 619 55.91 -9.35 -7.47
N PHE A 620 56.12 -10.49 -8.12
CA PHE A 620 57.02 -11.55 -7.70
C PHE A 620 58.01 -11.89 -8.82
N THR A 621 59.25 -12.22 -8.46
CA THR A 621 60.22 -12.79 -9.40
C THR A 621 60.24 -14.31 -9.20
N THR A 622 59.95 -15.05 -10.27
CA THR A 622 60.01 -16.52 -10.34
C THR A 622 61.17 -16.94 -11.25
N GLN A 623 61.37 -18.25 -11.43
CA GLN A 623 62.40 -18.76 -12.36
C GLN A 623 62.03 -18.45 -13.82
N ASP A 624 60.74 -18.46 -14.15
CA ASP A 624 60.20 -18.22 -15.49
C ASP A 624 60.06 -16.74 -15.87
N GLY A 625 60.33 -15.82 -14.93
CA GLY A 625 60.25 -14.37 -15.16
C GLY A 625 59.67 -13.58 -13.97
N ARG A 626 59.25 -12.34 -14.23
CA ARG A 626 58.61 -11.49 -13.22
C ARG A 626 57.10 -11.40 -13.49
N ALA A 627 56.29 -11.82 -12.52
CA ALA A 627 54.83 -11.74 -12.58
C ALA A 627 54.34 -10.52 -11.78
N CYS A 628 53.55 -9.64 -12.41
CA CYS A 628 53.17 -8.35 -11.86
C CYS A 628 51.64 -8.10 -11.98
N VAL A 629 51.14 -7.08 -11.30
CA VAL A 629 49.71 -6.72 -11.37
C VAL A 629 49.37 -5.95 -12.65
N GLU A 630 50.38 -5.31 -13.26
CA GLU A 630 50.31 -4.59 -14.51
C GLU A 630 49.89 -5.49 -15.69
N ASP A 631 50.28 -6.77 -15.69
CA ASP A 631 49.87 -7.76 -16.69
C ASP A 631 48.35 -8.01 -16.64
N ILE A 632 47.81 -8.11 -15.41
CA ILE A 632 46.38 -8.25 -15.15
C ILE A 632 45.65 -6.93 -15.49
N GLU A 633 46.24 -5.78 -15.22
CA GLU A 633 45.65 -4.48 -15.55
C GLU A 633 45.58 -4.26 -17.07
N ALA A 634 46.61 -4.68 -17.82
CA ALA A 634 46.61 -4.66 -19.28
C ALA A 634 45.59 -5.64 -19.90
N ALA A 635 45.42 -6.83 -19.31
CA ALA A 635 44.36 -7.76 -19.70
C ALA A 635 42.96 -7.21 -19.35
N TRP A 636 42.81 -6.56 -18.19
CA TRP A 636 41.54 -6.02 -17.70
C TRP A 636 41.08 -4.79 -18.47
N GLU A 637 41.96 -3.85 -18.81
CA GLU A 637 41.58 -2.69 -19.64
C GLU A 637 41.16 -3.11 -21.07
N LYS A 638 41.75 -4.17 -21.62
CA LYS A 638 41.24 -4.81 -22.86
C LYS A 638 39.86 -5.42 -22.64
N ASP A 639 39.70 -6.30 -21.66
CA ASP A 639 38.43 -7.00 -21.39
C ASP A 639 37.27 -6.04 -21.06
N LYS A 640 37.59 -4.97 -20.33
CA LYS A 640 36.69 -3.89 -19.95
C LYS A 640 36.05 -3.18 -21.16
N SER A 641 36.72 -3.16 -22.31
CA SER A 641 36.24 -2.53 -23.55
C SER A 641 35.09 -3.28 -24.23
N PHE A 642 34.97 -4.59 -24.02
CA PHE A 642 33.85 -5.38 -24.56
C PHE A 642 32.55 -5.08 -23.80
N LEU A 643 31.43 -4.94 -24.50
CA LEU A 643 30.12 -4.72 -23.86
C LEU A 643 29.49 -6.01 -23.31
N THR A 644 29.84 -7.16 -23.89
CA THR A 644 29.28 -8.48 -23.60
C THR A 644 30.38 -9.54 -23.60
N LEU A 645 30.12 -10.71 -23.00
CA LEU A 645 31.05 -11.87 -22.96
C LEU A 645 32.45 -11.55 -22.43
N LYS A 646 32.53 -10.75 -21.37
CA LYS A 646 33.78 -10.46 -20.64
C LYS A 646 34.42 -11.73 -20.11
N ALA A 647 35.74 -11.79 -20.20
CA ALA A 647 36.58 -12.83 -19.62
C ALA A 647 36.89 -12.57 -18.13
N MET A 648 36.79 -11.33 -17.65
CA MET A 648 36.92 -10.96 -16.22
C MET A 648 35.72 -10.13 -15.69
N PRO A 649 34.49 -10.66 -15.75
CA PRO A 649 33.28 -9.94 -15.33
C PRO A 649 33.26 -9.53 -13.85
N HIS A 650 33.99 -10.23 -12.97
CA HIS A 650 34.03 -9.93 -11.53
C HIS A 650 35.19 -9.00 -11.14
N ILE A 651 36.21 -8.87 -12.00
CA ILE A 651 37.35 -7.99 -11.74
C ILE A 651 36.98 -6.53 -11.97
N THR A 652 37.45 -5.70 -11.04
CA THR A 652 37.27 -4.26 -11.04
C THR A 652 38.56 -3.60 -10.56
N ARG A 653 38.74 -2.30 -10.84
CA ARG A 653 39.90 -1.50 -10.38
C ARG A 653 40.25 -1.69 -8.89
N VAL A 654 39.27 -2.00 -8.03
CA VAL A 654 39.45 -2.26 -6.60
C VAL A 654 40.24 -3.55 -6.29
N HIS A 655 40.28 -4.52 -7.21
CA HIS A 655 41.11 -5.72 -7.08
C HIS A 655 42.59 -5.42 -7.39
N ILE A 656 42.81 -4.63 -8.46
CA ILE A 656 44.13 -4.27 -9.01
C ILE A 656 44.80 -3.17 -8.17
N ARG A 657 44.05 -2.11 -7.81
CA ARG A 657 44.54 -0.94 -7.06
C ARG A 657 43.69 -0.69 -5.79
N PRO A 658 43.71 -1.61 -4.80
CA PRO A 658 42.94 -1.52 -3.56
C PRO A 658 43.45 -0.42 -2.61
N ASN A 659 42.52 0.35 -2.02
CA ASN A 659 42.84 1.22 -0.88
C ASN A 659 43.09 0.42 0.42
N SER A 660 43.54 1.10 1.49
CA SER A 660 43.90 0.45 2.76
C SER A 660 42.79 -0.38 3.41
N PHE A 661 41.51 -0.02 3.22
CA PHE A 661 40.37 -0.81 3.73
C PHE A 661 40.05 -2.00 2.81
N GLU A 662 40.26 -1.87 1.50
CA GLU A 662 40.11 -2.95 0.52
C GLU A 662 41.24 -3.99 0.60
N LYS A 663 42.43 -3.59 1.07
CA LYS A 663 43.52 -4.53 1.41
C LYS A 663 43.13 -5.55 2.49
N MET A 664 42.16 -5.22 3.35
CA MET A 664 41.64 -6.13 4.39
C MET A 664 40.53 -7.07 3.90
N LYS A 665 39.89 -6.79 2.75
CA LYS A 665 38.82 -7.64 2.20
C LYS A 665 39.41 -8.93 1.61
N VAL A 666 39.06 -10.06 2.23
CA VAL A 666 39.51 -11.41 1.85
C VAL A 666 39.02 -11.79 0.44
N ASN A 667 37.75 -11.54 0.12
CA ASN A 667 37.17 -11.94 -1.17
C ASN A 667 37.92 -11.34 -2.37
N LEU A 668 38.31 -10.07 -2.31
CA LEU A 668 39.09 -9.41 -3.37
C LEU A 668 40.45 -10.09 -3.64
N ALA A 669 41.05 -10.73 -2.62
CA ALA A 669 42.31 -11.43 -2.78
C ALA A 669 42.13 -12.79 -3.47
N PHE A 670 41.08 -13.53 -3.11
CA PHE A 670 40.74 -14.79 -3.78
C PHE A 670 40.24 -14.57 -5.22
N THR A 671 39.44 -13.53 -5.50
CA THR A 671 38.98 -13.24 -6.86
C THR A 671 40.15 -12.83 -7.78
N LEU A 672 41.17 -12.12 -7.27
CA LEU A 672 42.36 -11.77 -8.07
C LEU A 672 43.19 -13.01 -8.47
N PHE A 673 43.27 -14.01 -7.59
CA PHE A 673 43.98 -15.27 -7.85
C PHE A 673 43.04 -16.40 -8.31
N SER A 674 42.09 -16.07 -9.19
CA SER A 674 41.10 -17.02 -9.72
C SER A 674 41.37 -17.44 -11.17
N ASP A 675 40.86 -18.60 -11.53
CA ASP A 675 40.77 -19.13 -12.90
C ASP A 675 40.32 -18.11 -13.95
N GLU A 676 39.40 -17.22 -13.59
CA GLU A 676 38.86 -16.15 -14.43
C GLU A 676 39.98 -15.24 -14.94
N VAL A 677 40.84 -14.80 -14.03
CA VAL A 677 41.99 -13.94 -14.31
C VAL A 677 43.04 -14.68 -15.15
N LEU A 678 43.37 -15.92 -14.78
CA LEU A 678 44.35 -16.74 -15.51
C LEU A 678 43.93 -16.96 -16.97
N LYS A 679 42.66 -17.33 -17.20
CA LYS A 679 42.10 -17.56 -18.55
C LYS A 679 42.09 -16.26 -19.37
N ALA A 680 41.70 -15.14 -18.77
CA ALA A 680 41.68 -13.85 -19.46
C ALA A 680 43.08 -13.34 -19.83
N CYS A 681 44.06 -13.45 -18.93
CA CYS A 681 45.46 -13.11 -19.23
C CYS A 681 45.98 -13.95 -20.41
N PHE A 682 45.75 -15.27 -20.40
CA PHE A 682 46.13 -16.19 -21.47
C PHE A 682 45.48 -15.83 -22.82
N CYS A 683 44.17 -15.58 -22.86
CA CYS A 683 43.47 -15.13 -24.06
C CYS A 683 44.00 -13.78 -24.58
N SER A 684 44.31 -12.84 -23.68
CA SER A 684 44.87 -11.53 -24.05
C SER A 684 46.29 -11.65 -24.64
N HIS A 685 47.06 -12.64 -24.20
CA HIS A 685 48.38 -12.95 -24.72
C HIS A 685 48.29 -13.61 -26.11
N GLN A 686 47.49 -14.67 -26.28
CA GLN A 686 47.29 -15.29 -27.61
C GLN A 686 46.80 -14.29 -28.67
N THR A 687 45.98 -13.32 -28.26
CA THR A 687 45.51 -12.25 -29.14
C THR A 687 46.66 -11.33 -29.57
N LEU A 688 47.57 -10.97 -28.65
CA LEU A 688 48.81 -10.23 -28.98
C LEU A 688 49.71 -11.03 -29.94
N THR A 689 49.96 -12.31 -29.66
CA THR A 689 50.84 -13.15 -30.49
C THR A 689 50.32 -13.26 -31.92
N ARG A 690 48.99 -13.38 -32.11
CA ARG A 690 48.39 -13.43 -33.45
C ARG A 690 48.51 -12.10 -34.19
N PHE A 691 48.29 -10.96 -33.53
CA PHE A 691 48.49 -9.65 -34.15
C PHE A 691 49.95 -9.39 -34.55
N LEU A 692 50.92 -9.83 -33.74
CA LEU A 692 52.37 -9.68 -34.00
C LEU A 692 52.95 -10.70 -35.01
N VAL A 693 52.13 -11.61 -35.55
CA VAL A 693 52.49 -12.55 -36.62
C VAL A 693 51.72 -12.26 -37.92
N GLN A 694 50.86 -11.22 -37.91
CA GLN A 694 50.08 -10.76 -39.06
C GLN A 694 50.43 -9.33 -39.50
N ASN A 695 51.48 -8.74 -38.92
CA ASN A 695 52.11 -7.47 -39.30
C ASN A 695 53.64 -7.66 -39.30
#